data_AF-A0A084EZ10-F1
#
_entry.id   AF-A0A084EZ10-F1
#
_cell.length_a   1.000
_cell.length_b   1.000
_cell.length_c   1.000
_cell.angle_alpha   90.00
_cell.angle_beta   90.00
_cell.angle_gamma   90.00
#
_symmetry.space_group_name_H-M   'P 1'
#
loop_
_entity.id
_entity.type
_entity.pdbx_description
1 polymer ?
#
loop_
_entity_poly.entity_id
_entity_poly.type
_entity_poly.pdbx_seq_one_letter_code
_entity_poly.pdbx_strand_id
1 'polypeptide(L)'
;MVKLKKFNKKWLFVAGGIVGASIITSAVLATTLSANKQTANETVEQSSEESELDKSLHFNKQIKVKELLSSFFDQDEDEVDQFVFGQNQIQEQQLSELKSALTYYHPHRTKGLTDYVEGQLKLNVRYKRTRLRSRDFLFRNITSNWYWMLKNANNLEFMLWPYEHDKFRKNDLEQSSFINSKYKFKAKINEKNEIEFDTSLLPKGYAYEYVGYNPLTDRGIIESVYSKTLDNRAFNKVTELVNKELVMHVQMGANHANKSVDLVLKDQQNNYVEVNTTTDSFGLASFNLESISPWANYTVAHIKLSDGSTTDAGLSNYHKLTLNLNNEKMRLEQAKKDSKVLFKIHKFVDTNEQIAGIKGREAEIHFIIRNEDDHITKIKNPVIEDFYLYKYPASTRTIFSSKEVYYIKYDGNKLIRLIKLKRGQQKLARLDYDLLVFKEPIQDIKAVADVFEKSIIDQDEKEYQAERDKEIKKLEAKWDKNKLQDFINKQTLEFNYKFEQSNFNVAIFPRILKYNYHAWRELEKKFSGVKIYTLKSLDGQAFLRSIKSKKSIQNNDNKPIKYPEFVRPFVDEKINIKDNSETVQERRSKEILKILLNQVFKSDLEIKDYVDSQTLPENKAKIEAELRRFAARYRDLKGRFGADAKINELDDHNNEYNRFLSKNWYFLLTNLHNFDFNFIDWFRLPEFHEGNKHAKHTQKYLEKLQRVKQYEDFRFNDSLLDDIRESDVSKVHKTTNDNVEYFIVKNNVMFWVRVYAEAISGHDVGIEILPYVIQFKPKDVRAKISVPIITNVFHLSFIHGDQQYYEVFEDKITAQYGYPAKMLMIYRSAKK
;
A
#
# COMPACT_ATOMS: atom_id res chain seq x y z
N MET A 1 42.67 45.01 3.88
CA MET A 1 43.99 44.93 3.22
C MET A 1 44.72 43.69 3.74
N VAL A 2 44.57 42.53 3.10
CA VAL A 2 45.19 41.24 3.52
C VAL A 2 45.70 40.52 2.27
N LYS A 3 46.84 39.81 2.38
CA LYS A 3 47.56 39.25 1.21
C LYS A 3 47.02 37.87 0.82
N LEU A 4 46.59 37.72 -0.44
CA LEU A 4 46.39 36.43 -1.09
C LEU A 4 47.74 35.71 -1.29
N LYS A 5 47.83 34.43 -0.90
CA LYS A 5 48.94 33.54 -1.29
C LYS A 5 48.59 32.83 -2.61
N LYS A 6 49.57 32.71 -3.50
CA LYS A 6 49.41 32.09 -4.83
C LYS A 6 49.40 30.56 -4.72
N PHE A 7 48.53 29.91 -5.49
CA PHE A 7 48.71 28.51 -5.91
C PHE A 7 49.96 28.39 -6.81
N ASN A 8 50.61 27.23 -6.79
CA ASN A 8 51.77 26.94 -7.63
C ASN A 8 51.60 25.59 -8.34
N LYS A 9 51.73 25.56 -9.67
CA LYS A 9 51.63 24.36 -10.53
C LYS A 9 52.95 24.11 -11.25
N LYS A 10 53.52 22.90 -11.18
CA LYS A 10 54.41 22.27 -12.20
C LYS A 10 54.80 20.83 -11.80
N TRP A 11 55.51 20.13 -12.70
CA TRP A 11 55.79 18.67 -12.72
C TRP A 11 54.54 17.84 -13.08
N LEU A 12 54.30 17.34 -14.31
CA LEU A 12 55.06 17.19 -15.57
C LEU A 12 55.86 15.87 -15.74
N PHE A 13 55.31 15.02 -16.64
CA PHE A 13 55.85 13.88 -17.41
C PHE A 13 57.14 13.16 -16.98
N VAL A 14 57.03 11.83 -16.90
CA VAL A 14 57.96 10.87 -17.52
C VAL A 14 57.12 9.91 -18.39
N ALA A 15 57.65 9.48 -19.53
CA ALA A 15 56.98 8.57 -20.46
C ALA A 15 57.86 7.35 -20.78
N GLY A 16 57.22 6.24 -21.16
CA GLY A 16 57.87 4.98 -21.53
C GLY A 16 57.12 3.78 -20.93
N GLY A 17 56.70 2.75 -21.67
CA GLY A 17 56.75 2.59 -23.13
C GLY A 17 57.17 1.17 -23.51
N ILE A 18 56.20 0.25 -23.63
CA ILE A 18 56.39 -1.07 -24.23
C ILE A 18 55.30 -1.29 -25.27
N VAL A 19 55.72 -1.64 -26.49
CA VAL A 19 54.84 -2.09 -27.57
C VAL A 19 54.89 -3.62 -27.59
N GLY A 20 53.74 -4.28 -27.61
CA GLY A 20 53.60 -5.73 -27.76
C GLY A 20 52.24 -6.05 -28.35
N ALA A 21 52.22 -6.64 -29.55
CA ALA A 21 51.00 -6.78 -30.34
C ALA A 21 50.24 -8.09 -30.06
N SER A 22 48.91 -8.03 -30.20
CA SER A 22 48.07 -9.16 -30.62
C SER A 22 46.79 -8.62 -31.26
N ILE A 23 46.60 -8.92 -32.55
CA ILE A 23 45.39 -8.64 -33.34
C ILE A 23 44.74 -10.00 -33.62
N ILE A 24 43.47 -10.02 -34.07
CA ILE A 24 42.64 -11.21 -34.34
C ILE A 24 42.11 -11.80 -33.01
N THR A 25 40.80 -11.91 -32.76
CA THR A 25 39.75 -12.46 -33.66
C THR A 25 38.44 -11.67 -33.60
N SER A 26 37.75 -11.57 -34.74
CA SER A 26 36.39 -11.01 -34.85
C SER A 26 35.37 -12.09 -35.24
N ALA A 27 34.09 -11.81 -35.00
CA ALA A 27 32.90 -12.46 -35.61
C ALA A 27 32.70 -13.97 -35.39
N VAL A 28 31.86 -14.31 -34.41
CA VAL A 28 31.00 -15.51 -34.38
C VAL A 28 29.59 -15.06 -33.94
N LEU A 29 28.54 -15.83 -34.27
CA LEU A 29 27.11 -15.56 -33.99
C LEU A 29 26.46 -14.46 -34.85
N ALA A 30 26.58 -14.58 -36.17
CA ALA A 30 25.72 -13.86 -37.13
C ALA A 30 25.30 -14.72 -38.35
N THR A 31 25.10 -16.04 -38.19
CA THR A 31 24.58 -16.93 -39.25
C THR A 31 23.90 -18.21 -38.70
N THR A 32 22.57 -18.20 -38.60
CA THR A 32 21.69 -19.39 -38.70
C THR A 32 20.27 -18.93 -39.11
N LEU A 33 19.50 -19.83 -39.75
CA LEU A 33 18.07 -19.67 -40.10
C LEU A 33 17.72 -18.63 -41.20
N SER A 34 18.22 -18.88 -42.43
CA SER A 34 17.64 -18.35 -43.67
C SER A 34 17.58 -19.41 -44.79
N ALA A 35 16.98 -20.58 -44.51
CA ALA A 35 16.81 -21.64 -45.50
C ALA A 35 15.69 -22.65 -45.16
N ASN A 36 14.41 -22.26 -45.35
CA ASN A 36 13.41 -23.18 -45.92
C ASN A 36 12.17 -22.40 -46.40
N LYS A 37 11.65 -22.73 -47.58
CA LYS A 37 10.43 -22.14 -48.16
C LYS A 37 9.86 -23.08 -49.21
N GLN A 38 8.51 -23.09 -49.35
CA GLN A 38 7.71 -24.07 -50.11
C GLN A 38 7.64 -25.46 -49.40
N THR A 39 6.49 -26.15 -49.33
CA THR A 39 5.15 -25.80 -49.83
C THR A 39 4.04 -26.47 -49.00
N ALA A 40 3.03 -25.69 -48.60
CA ALA A 40 1.68 -26.17 -48.28
C ALA A 40 0.72 -24.97 -48.33
N ASN A 41 -0.40 -25.09 -49.06
CA ASN A 41 -1.47 -24.09 -49.07
C ASN A 41 -2.64 -24.65 -48.25
N GLU A 42 -2.78 -24.23 -46.99
CA GLU A 42 -4.02 -24.36 -46.24
C GLU A 42 -4.36 -23.03 -45.56
N THR A 43 -5.58 -22.55 -45.78
CA THR A 43 -6.03 -21.21 -45.35
C THR A 43 -6.46 -21.22 -43.88
N VAL A 44 -5.49 -21.33 -42.98
CA VAL A 44 -5.72 -21.21 -41.54
C VAL A 44 -5.65 -19.73 -41.14
N GLU A 45 -6.74 -19.19 -40.59
CA GLU A 45 -6.73 -17.89 -39.90
C GLU A 45 -5.96 -18.00 -38.56
N GLN A 46 -4.64 -18.08 -38.63
CA GLN A 46 -3.79 -17.91 -37.46
C GLN A 46 -3.84 -16.44 -37.04
N SER A 47 -4.66 -16.14 -36.03
CA SER A 47 -4.53 -14.90 -35.26
C SER A 47 -3.15 -14.86 -34.61
N SER A 48 -2.21 -14.16 -35.23
CA SER A 48 -0.84 -14.04 -34.72
C SER A 48 -0.85 -13.28 -33.39
N GLU A 49 -0.68 -13.99 -32.28
CA GLU A 49 -0.50 -13.39 -30.96
C GLU A 49 0.87 -12.68 -30.92
N GLU A 50 0.88 -11.43 -31.38
CA GLU A 50 2.01 -10.51 -31.26
C GLU A 50 2.50 -10.51 -29.81
N SER A 51 3.79 -10.75 -29.61
CA SER A 51 4.30 -11.02 -28.26
C SER A 51 4.22 -9.77 -27.38
N GLU A 52 4.17 -9.95 -26.07
CA GLU A 52 4.23 -8.84 -25.12
C GLU A 52 5.56 -8.07 -25.22
N LEU A 53 6.62 -8.73 -25.68
CA LEU A 53 7.91 -8.11 -25.98
C LEU A 53 7.81 -7.19 -27.20
N ASP A 54 7.07 -7.59 -28.25
CA ASP A 54 6.85 -6.76 -29.44
C ASP A 54 5.96 -5.55 -29.12
N LYS A 55 4.85 -5.75 -28.40
CA LYS A 55 3.99 -4.67 -27.88
C LYS A 55 4.78 -3.70 -26.99
N SER A 56 5.66 -4.22 -26.15
CA SER A 56 6.60 -3.46 -25.32
C SER A 56 7.56 -2.63 -26.17
N LEU A 57 8.21 -3.22 -27.17
CA LEU A 57 9.06 -2.50 -28.12
C LEU A 57 8.24 -1.44 -28.90
N HIS A 58 6.99 -1.71 -29.23
CA HIS A 58 6.15 -0.80 -30.00
C HIS A 58 5.83 0.47 -29.22
N PHE A 59 5.54 0.39 -27.91
CA PHE A 59 5.35 1.57 -27.06
C PHE A 59 6.59 2.46 -27.01
N ASN A 60 7.76 1.86 -26.75
CA ASN A 60 9.04 2.58 -26.64
C ASN A 60 9.48 3.22 -27.98
N LYS A 61 8.96 2.73 -29.11
CA LYS A 61 9.22 3.27 -30.46
C LYS A 61 8.30 4.45 -30.83
N GLN A 62 7.22 4.72 -30.10
CA GLN A 62 6.30 5.83 -30.42
C GLN A 62 7.01 7.18 -30.31
N ILE A 63 6.90 8.02 -31.35
CA ILE A 63 7.54 9.35 -31.40
C ILE A 63 7.10 10.21 -30.20
N LYS A 64 5.80 10.21 -29.88
CA LYS A 64 5.24 10.94 -28.73
C LYS A 64 5.70 10.43 -27.37
N VAL A 65 6.01 9.14 -27.22
CA VAL A 65 6.62 8.59 -26.00
C VAL A 65 8.06 9.12 -25.84
N LYS A 66 8.82 9.21 -26.94
CA LYS A 66 10.17 9.80 -26.94
C LYS A 66 10.16 11.31 -26.67
N GLU A 67 9.29 12.07 -27.33
CA GLU A 67 9.07 13.50 -27.06
C GLU A 67 8.71 13.75 -25.59
N LEU A 68 7.81 12.94 -25.02
CA LEU A 68 7.40 13.04 -23.62
C LEU A 68 8.56 12.75 -22.65
N LEU A 69 9.28 11.65 -22.86
CA LEU A 69 10.44 11.28 -22.04
C LEU A 69 11.54 12.35 -22.10
N SER A 70 11.94 12.73 -23.32
CA SER A 70 12.97 13.74 -23.57
C SER A 70 12.60 15.09 -22.94
N SER A 71 11.32 15.49 -22.99
CA SER A 71 10.82 16.68 -22.28
C SER A 71 10.80 16.51 -20.75
N PHE A 72 10.43 15.33 -20.25
CA PHE A 72 10.37 15.03 -18.82
C PHE A 72 11.77 15.08 -18.18
N PHE A 73 12.77 14.54 -18.86
CA PHE A 73 14.13 14.39 -18.33
C PHE A 73 15.07 15.54 -18.67
N ASP A 74 14.56 16.69 -19.14
CA ASP A 74 15.35 17.89 -19.48
C ASP A 74 16.37 17.65 -20.64
N GLN A 75 16.04 16.78 -21.60
CA GLN A 75 16.88 16.30 -22.73
C GLN A 75 18.06 15.38 -22.35
N ASP A 76 18.08 14.85 -21.12
CA ASP A 76 19.10 13.89 -20.67
C ASP A 76 18.81 12.47 -21.20
N GLU A 77 19.51 12.05 -22.26
CA GLU A 77 19.29 10.73 -22.90
C GLU A 77 19.75 9.56 -22.03
N ASP A 78 20.82 9.72 -21.24
CA ASP A 78 21.32 8.68 -20.32
C ASP A 78 20.31 8.44 -19.17
N GLU A 79 19.73 9.49 -18.59
CA GLU A 79 18.67 9.34 -17.57
C GLU A 79 17.39 8.73 -18.18
N VAL A 80 17.04 9.07 -19.43
CA VAL A 80 15.91 8.45 -20.15
C VAL A 80 16.13 6.94 -20.32
N ASP A 81 17.26 6.51 -20.86
CA ASP A 81 17.49 5.09 -21.16
C ASP A 81 17.64 4.25 -19.88
N GLN A 82 18.29 4.77 -18.83
CA GLN A 82 18.34 4.11 -17.52
C GLN A 82 16.95 3.98 -16.90
N PHE A 83 16.13 5.04 -16.95
CA PHE A 83 14.78 5.02 -16.43
C PHE A 83 13.90 4.04 -17.22
N VAL A 84 13.88 4.13 -18.55
CA VAL A 84 13.10 3.24 -19.42
C VAL A 84 13.53 1.78 -19.26
N PHE A 85 14.83 1.49 -19.14
CA PHE A 85 15.30 0.14 -18.82
C PHE A 85 14.71 -0.36 -17.50
N GLY A 86 14.82 0.42 -16.42
CA GLY A 86 14.27 0.06 -15.10
C GLY A 86 12.75 -0.15 -15.12
N GLN A 87 12.00 0.67 -15.85
CA GLN A 87 10.54 0.52 -16.00
C GLN A 87 10.16 -0.74 -16.80
N ASN A 88 11.01 -1.19 -17.73
CA ASN A 88 10.78 -2.40 -18.50
C ASN A 88 11.12 -3.69 -17.74
N GLN A 89 11.88 -3.61 -16.63
CA GLN A 89 12.06 -4.73 -15.69
C GLN A 89 10.87 -4.93 -14.73
N ILE A 90 9.83 -4.08 -14.80
CA ILE A 90 8.64 -4.20 -13.94
C ILE A 90 7.74 -5.33 -14.45
N GLN A 91 7.74 -6.43 -13.69
CA GLN A 91 6.92 -7.62 -13.94
C GLN A 91 5.41 -7.34 -13.95
N GLU A 92 4.71 -8.03 -14.86
CA GLU A 92 3.24 -8.19 -14.96
C GLU A 92 2.52 -8.33 -13.60
N GLN A 93 3.12 -9.05 -12.64
CA GLN A 93 2.57 -9.23 -11.28
C GLN A 93 2.23 -7.89 -10.59
N GLN A 94 2.95 -6.80 -10.89
CA GLN A 94 2.62 -5.49 -10.34
C GLN A 94 1.24 -4.98 -10.75
N LEU A 95 0.66 -5.43 -11.88
CA LEU A 95 -0.73 -5.12 -12.26
C LEU A 95 -1.74 -5.83 -11.31
N SER A 96 -1.45 -7.07 -10.91
CA SER A 96 -2.26 -7.80 -9.93
C SER A 96 -2.12 -7.20 -8.52
N GLU A 97 -0.90 -6.82 -8.14
CA GLU A 97 -0.64 -6.10 -6.88
C GLU A 97 -1.27 -4.69 -6.87
N LEU A 98 -1.32 -3.99 -8.00
CA LEU A 98 -2.00 -2.69 -8.15
C LEU A 98 -3.52 -2.84 -7.99
N LYS A 99 -4.13 -3.81 -8.68
CA LYS A 99 -5.57 -4.16 -8.54
C LYS A 99 -5.91 -4.51 -7.10
N SER A 100 -5.07 -5.32 -6.44
CA SER A 100 -5.17 -5.64 -5.01
C SER A 100 -5.01 -4.40 -4.12
N ALA A 101 -4.02 -3.53 -4.38
CA ALA A 101 -3.78 -2.35 -3.57
C ALA A 101 -4.96 -1.37 -3.62
N LEU A 102 -5.58 -1.16 -4.79
CA LEU A 102 -6.80 -0.35 -4.96
C LEU A 102 -8.00 -0.89 -4.16
N THR A 103 -8.07 -2.21 -3.98
CA THR A 103 -9.09 -2.89 -3.16
C THR A 103 -8.92 -2.58 -1.66
N TYR A 104 -7.68 -2.50 -1.16
CA TYR A 104 -7.39 -2.16 0.24
C TYR A 104 -7.33 -0.64 0.52
N TYR A 105 -6.95 0.17 -0.47
CA TYR A 105 -6.83 1.62 -0.39
C TYR A 105 -7.29 2.27 -1.69
N HIS A 106 -8.45 2.91 -1.66
CA HIS A 106 -8.96 3.70 -2.78
C HIS A 106 -8.55 5.18 -2.57
N PRO A 107 -7.87 5.85 -3.53
CA PRO A 107 -7.32 7.21 -3.32
C PRO A 107 -8.36 8.23 -2.84
N HIS A 108 -9.59 8.14 -3.34
CA HIS A 108 -10.68 9.06 -3.02
C HIS A 108 -11.48 8.68 -1.74
N ARG A 109 -11.05 7.66 -0.98
CA ARG A 109 -11.67 7.23 0.30
C ARG A 109 -10.83 7.60 1.54
N THR A 110 -9.96 8.59 1.44
CA THR A 110 -8.99 8.98 2.48
C THR A 110 -9.63 9.43 3.80
N LYS A 111 -10.56 10.39 3.75
CA LYS A 111 -11.12 11.06 4.94
C LYS A 111 -12.06 10.13 5.72
N GLY A 112 -13.27 9.91 5.20
CA GLY A 112 -14.34 9.19 5.93
C GLY A 112 -13.98 7.77 6.37
N LEU A 113 -13.22 6.99 5.58
CA LEU A 113 -12.90 5.60 5.91
C LEU A 113 -11.72 5.43 6.87
N THR A 114 -11.09 6.53 7.31
CA THR A 114 -10.06 6.50 8.35
C THR A 114 -10.68 6.88 9.68
N ASP A 115 -11.29 8.07 9.77
CA ASP A 115 -11.79 8.61 11.03
C ASP A 115 -12.97 7.78 11.58
N TYR A 116 -13.92 7.39 10.71
CA TYR A 116 -15.04 6.53 11.11
C TYR A 116 -14.58 5.16 11.59
N VAL A 117 -13.57 4.58 10.91
CA VAL A 117 -13.16 3.20 11.17
C VAL A 117 -12.18 3.10 12.34
N GLU A 118 -11.28 4.07 12.53
CA GLU A 118 -10.42 4.10 13.72
C GLU A 118 -11.17 4.57 14.98
N GLY A 119 -12.27 5.32 14.83
CA GLY A 119 -13.16 5.69 15.94
C GLY A 119 -14.16 4.59 16.36
N GLN A 120 -14.81 3.91 15.41
CA GLN A 120 -15.86 2.92 15.70
C GLN A 120 -15.35 1.48 15.80
N LEU A 121 -14.24 1.13 15.14
CA LEU A 121 -13.77 -0.25 15.06
C LEU A 121 -12.37 -0.36 15.66
N LYS A 122 -12.24 -1.18 16.72
CA LYS A 122 -10.96 -1.79 17.14
C LYS A 122 -10.48 -2.75 16.04
N LEU A 123 -10.01 -2.18 14.93
CA LEU A 123 -9.54 -2.92 13.76
C LEU A 123 -8.42 -3.87 14.17
N ASN A 124 -8.43 -5.06 13.59
CA ASN A 124 -7.28 -5.94 13.60
C ASN A 124 -6.08 -5.16 13.01
N VAL A 125 -4.98 -5.04 13.77
CA VAL A 125 -3.76 -4.31 13.39
C VAL A 125 -3.24 -4.72 12.00
N ARG A 126 -3.51 -5.97 11.58
CA ARG A 126 -3.24 -6.49 10.24
C ARG A 126 -3.94 -5.69 9.14
N TYR A 127 -5.19 -5.26 9.31
CA TYR A 127 -5.91 -4.43 8.33
C TYR A 127 -5.25 -3.05 8.19
N LYS A 128 -4.99 -2.35 9.31
CA LYS A 128 -4.33 -1.03 9.27
C LYS A 128 -2.96 -1.14 8.58
N ARG A 129 -2.20 -2.20 8.88
CA ARG A 129 -0.92 -2.51 8.21
C ARG A 129 -1.09 -2.79 6.71
N THR A 130 -2.10 -3.56 6.28
CA THR A 130 -2.33 -3.81 4.84
C THR A 130 -2.79 -2.54 4.12
N ARG A 131 -3.75 -1.78 4.66
CA ARG A 131 -4.22 -0.51 4.06
C ARG A 131 -3.08 0.50 3.89
N LEU A 132 -2.19 0.61 4.87
CA LEU A 132 -0.97 1.41 4.76
C LEU A 132 -0.03 0.87 3.68
N ARG A 133 0.29 -0.43 3.67
CA ARG A 133 1.11 -1.04 2.61
C ARG A 133 0.53 -0.83 1.20
N SER A 134 -0.79 -0.89 1.05
CA SER A 134 -1.47 -0.68 -0.22
C SER A 134 -1.46 0.80 -0.66
N ARG A 135 -1.63 1.74 0.28
CA ARG A 135 -1.39 3.17 0.05
C ARG A 135 0.05 3.41 -0.43
N ASP A 136 1.02 2.84 0.26
CA ASP A 136 2.44 3.04 0.00
C ASP A 136 2.86 2.40 -1.34
N PHE A 137 2.29 1.23 -1.67
CA PHE A 137 2.43 0.59 -2.97
C PHE A 137 1.86 1.44 -4.10
N LEU A 138 0.64 1.97 -3.94
CA LEU A 138 0.00 2.84 -4.93
C LEU A 138 0.80 4.12 -5.14
N PHE A 139 1.20 4.79 -4.05
CA PHE A 139 2.00 6.01 -4.10
C PHE A 139 3.35 5.79 -4.79
N ARG A 140 4.04 4.68 -4.50
CA ARG A 140 5.26 4.29 -5.21
C ARG A 140 5.01 4.05 -6.70
N ASN A 141 3.90 3.40 -7.06
CA ASN A 141 3.62 3.15 -8.48
C ASN A 141 3.35 4.47 -9.24
N ILE A 142 2.54 5.38 -8.71
CA ILE A 142 2.28 6.65 -9.40
C ILE A 142 3.47 7.63 -9.38
N THR A 143 4.43 7.51 -8.45
CA THR A 143 5.59 8.41 -8.37
C THR A 143 6.88 7.83 -8.96
N SER A 144 7.06 6.51 -8.95
CA SER A 144 8.27 5.83 -9.44
C SER A 144 8.03 4.93 -10.65
N ASN A 145 6.81 4.40 -10.84
CA ASN A 145 6.47 3.47 -11.92
C ASN A 145 5.50 4.09 -12.95
N TRP A 146 5.47 5.42 -13.05
CA TRP A 146 4.47 6.16 -13.83
C TRP A 146 4.51 5.80 -15.32
N TYR A 147 5.69 5.53 -15.88
CA TYR A 147 5.86 5.16 -17.28
C TYR A 147 5.38 3.74 -17.55
N TRP A 148 5.67 2.80 -16.64
CA TRP A 148 5.06 1.47 -16.68
C TRP A 148 3.52 1.53 -16.59
N MET A 149 2.96 2.45 -15.81
CA MET A 149 1.50 2.68 -15.76
C MET A 149 0.94 3.27 -17.06
N LEU A 150 1.64 4.20 -17.73
CA LEU A 150 1.24 4.71 -19.06
C LEU A 150 1.29 3.62 -20.13
N LYS A 151 2.38 2.83 -20.15
CA LYS A 151 2.57 1.67 -21.04
C LYS A 151 1.45 0.63 -20.89
N ASN A 152 0.94 0.46 -19.67
CA ASN A 152 -0.14 -0.46 -19.32
C ASN A 152 -1.52 0.20 -19.22
N ALA A 153 -1.72 1.42 -19.73
CA ALA A 153 -2.95 2.19 -19.50
C ALA A 153 -4.22 1.51 -20.04
N ASN A 154 -4.09 0.62 -21.05
CA ASN A 154 -5.15 -0.22 -21.58
C ASN A 154 -5.55 -1.39 -20.65
N ASN A 155 -4.63 -1.85 -19.81
CA ASN A 155 -4.84 -2.89 -18.80
C ASN A 155 -5.48 -2.34 -17.51
N LEU A 156 -5.70 -1.03 -17.43
CA LEU A 156 -6.36 -0.31 -16.34
C LEU A 156 -7.84 -0.07 -16.66
N GLU A 157 -8.67 -0.06 -15.62
CA GLU A 157 -10.07 0.36 -15.70
C GLU A 157 -10.26 1.62 -14.87
N PHE A 158 -11.09 2.54 -15.33
CA PHE A 158 -11.40 3.78 -14.62
C PHE A 158 -12.92 3.87 -14.42
N MET A 159 -13.37 4.22 -13.21
CA MET A 159 -14.78 4.33 -12.84
C MET A 159 -15.18 5.79 -12.66
N LEU A 160 -16.39 6.15 -13.10
CA LEU A 160 -16.91 7.52 -13.03
C LEU A 160 -16.84 8.04 -11.59
N TRP A 161 -16.25 9.23 -11.39
CA TRP A 161 -15.84 9.70 -10.07
C TRP A 161 -17.04 10.08 -9.17
N PRO A 162 -17.35 9.35 -8.07
CA PRO A 162 -18.61 9.51 -7.34
C PRO A 162 -18.53 10.46 -6.12
N TYR A 163 -17.75 11.55 -6.20
CA TYR A 163 -17.46 12.43 -5.06
C TYR A 163 -17.71 13.91 -5.40
N GLU A 164 -18.10 14.69 -4.38
CA GLU A 164 -18.06 16.16 -4.43
C GLU A 164 -17.11 16.67 -3.35
N HIS A 165 -16.14 17.50 -3.74
CA HIS A 165 -15.13 18.09 -2.87
C HIS A 165 -14.40 17.07 -1.96
N ASP A 166 -14.87 16.88 -0.72
CA ASP A 166 -14.33 15.96 0.28
C ASP A 166 -15.35 14.93 0.82
N LYS A 167 -16.55 14.87 0.22
CA LYS A 167 -17.64 13.97 0.63
C LYS A 167 -17.94 12.95 -0.47
N PHE A 168 -18.07 11.70 -0.07
CA PHE A 168 -18.83 10.72 -0.85
C PHE A 168 -20.29 11.17 -0.83
N ARG A 169 -20.90 11.47 -1.98
CA ARG A 169 -22.33 11.71 -2.02
C ARG A 169 -23.03 10.38 -1.72
N LYS A 170 -23.83 10.34 -0.66
CA LYS A 170 -24.89 9.32 -0.52
C LYS A 170 -26.01 9.81 -1.46
N ASN A 171 -25.99 9.36 -2.71
CA ASN A 171 -26.40 10.23 -3.80
C ASN A 171 -27.77 9.88 -4.40
N ASP A 172 -28.78 10.70 -4.11
CA ASP A 172 -30.06 10.65 -4.83
C ASP A 172 -29.90 11.02 -6.34
N LEU A 173 -28.72 11.56 -6.70
CA LEU A 173 -28.27 11.80 -8.08
C LEU A 173 -27.37 10.69 -8.64
N GLU A 174 -26.89 9.73 -7.84
CA GLU A 174 -26.53 8.41 -8.38
C GLU A 174 -27.85 7.75 -8.77
N GLN A 175 -28.82 7.73 -7.85
CA GLN A 175 -30.15 7.19 -8.17
C GLN A 175 -30.77 7.87 -9.39
N SER A 176 -30.82 9.21 -9.50
CA SER A 176 -31.46 9.84 -10.67
C SER A 176 -30.69 9.64 -11.98
N SER A 177 -29.34 9.58 -11.97
CA SER A 177 -28.58 9.20 -13.16
C SER A 177 -28.67 7.70 -13.50
N PHE A 178 -28.88 6.82 -12.52
CA PHE A 178 -29.24 5.41 -12.72
C PHE A 178 -30.72 5.23 -13.18
N ILE A 179 -31.63 6.15 -12.83
CA ILE A 179 -33.09 6.03 -13.04
C ILE A 179 -33.58 6.56 -14.40
N ASN A 180 -32.73 7.29 -15.15
CA ASN A 180 -33.12 7.98 -16.39
C ASN A 180 -33.61 7.08 -17.55
N SER A 181 -33.65 5.76 -17.38
CA SER A 181 -34.55 4.91 -18.17
C SER A 181 -35.22 3.80 -17.35
N LYS A 182 -36.31 4.17 -16.66
CA LYS A 182 -37.31 3.22 -16.15
C LYS A 182 -38.12 2.64 -17.31
N TYR A 183 -37.69 1.51 -17.86
CA TYR A 183 -38.46 0.81 -18.88
C TYR A 183 -39.68 0.15 -18.24
N LYS A 184 -40.87 0.62 -18.62
CA LYS A 184 -42.19 0.11 -18.22
C LYS A 184 -42.66 -0.92 -19.24
N PHE A 185 -42.82 -2.17 -18.83
CA PHE A 185 -43.43 -3.22 -19.65
C PHE A 185 -44.78 -3.64 -19.08
N LYS A 186 -45.84 -3.48 -19.87
CA LYS A 186 -47.14 -4.08 -19.61
C LYS A 186 -47.12 -5.54 -20.05
N ALA A 187 -47.37 -6.45 -19.11
CA ALA A 187 -47.50 -7.87 -19.38
C ALA A 187 -48.80 -8.39 -18.73
N LYS A 188 -49.50 -9.30 -19.41
CA LYS A 188 -50.77 -9.85 -18.91
C LYS A 188 -50.51 -11.12 -18.10
N ILE A 189 -51.23 -11.25 -16.99
CA ILE A 189 -51.21 -12.47 -16.17
C ILE A 189 -51.87 -13.60 -16.97
N ASN A 190 -51.09 -14.62 -17.34
CA ASN A 190 -51.53 -15.75 -18.16
C ASN A 190 -52.42 -16.73 -17.37
N GLU A 191 -52.89 -17.79 -18.03
CA GLU A 191 -53.84 -18.74 -17.44
C GLU A 191 -53.29 -19.57 -16.26
N LYS A 192 -51.96 -19.64 -16.11
CA LYS A 192 -51.25 -20.30 -15.02
C LYS A 192 -50.86 -19.33 -13.90
N ASN A 193 -51.36 -18.10 -13.97
CA ASN A 193 -50.95 -16.96 -13.16
C ASN A 193 -49.47 -16.57 -13.35
N GLU A 194 -48.87 -16.83 -14.52
CA GLU A 194 -47.51 -16.35 -14.84
C GLU A 194 -47.58 -14.99 -15.54
N ILE A 195 -46.67 -14.07 -15.18
CA ILE A 195 -46.33 -12.92 -16.01
C ILE A 195 -45.22 -13.37 -16.97
N GLU A 196 -45.52 -13.50 -18.25
CA GLU A 196 -44.53 -13.85 -19.27
C GLU A 196 -43.86 -12.59 -19.82
N PHE A 197 -42.53 -12.50 -19.67
CA PHE A 197 -41.72 -11.41 -20.18
C PHE A 197 -40.66 -11.92 -21.16
N ASP A 198 -40.65 -11.40 -22.38
CA ASP A 198 -39.65 -11.76 -23.39
C ASP A 198 -38.41 -10.89 -23.28
N THR A 199 -37.27 -11.48 -22.91
CA THR A 199 -36.01 -10.74 -22.72
C THR A 199 -35.36 -10.33 -24.04
N SER A 200 -35.86 -10.79 -25.19
CA SER A 200 -35.45 -10.22 -26.50
C SER A 200 -35.89 -8.77 -26.69
N LEU A 201 -36.87 -8.30 -25.91
CA LEU A 201 -37.31 -6.90 -25.87
C LEU A 201 -36.40 -5.99 -25.01
N LEU A 202 -35.40 -6.56 -24.32
CA LEU A 202 -34.40 -5.78 -23.60
C LEU A 202 -33.24 -5.41 -24.55
N PRO A 203 -32.78 -4.13 -24.55
CA PRO A 203 -31.54 -3.74 -25.20
C PRO A 203 -30.33 -4.63 -24.81
N LYS A 204 -29.45 -4.92 -25.76
CA LYS A 204 -28.20 -5.65 -25.49
C LYS A 204 -27.14 -4.69 -24.93
N GLY A 205 -26.30 -5.18 -24.01
CA GLY A 205 -25.15 -4.44 -23.45
C GLY A 205 -25.33 -3.91 -22.02
N TYR A 206 -26.54 -3.94 -21.45
CA TYR A 206 -26.82 -3.31 -20.16
C TYR A 206 -26.96 -4.31 -19.00
N ALA A 207 -26.74 -3.83 -17.77
CA ALA A 207 -27.10 -4.54 -16.55
C ALA A 207 -28.52 -4.12 -16.11
N TYR A 208 -29.38 -5.11 -15.84
CA TYR A 208 -30.79 -4.92 -15.52
C TYR A 208 -31.08 -5.16 -14.04
N GLU A 209 -31.81 -4.24 -13.44
CA GLU A 209 -32.27 -4.29 -12.04
C GLU A 209 -33.80 -4.19 -12.02
N TYR A 210 -34.46 -5.21 -11.48
CA TYR A 210 -35.93 -5.31 -11.42
C TYR A 210 -36.49 -4.47 -10.28
N VAL A 211 -37.54 -3.69 -10.56
CA VAL A 211 -38.33 -2.93 -9.58
C VAL A 211 -39.80 -3.35 -9.70
N GLY A 212 -40.38 -3.84 -8.60
CA GLY A 212 -41.78 -4.25 -8.55
C GLY A 212 -42.70 -3.03 -8.45
N TYR A 213 -43.58 -2.83 -9.44
CA TYR A 213 -44.70 -1.90 -9.32
C TYR A 213 -45.97 -2.65 -8.93
N ASN A 214 -46.67 -2.17 -7.91
CA ASN A 214 -47.94 -2.74 -7.46
C ASN A 214 -49.11 -1.92 -8.07
N PRO A 215 -49.79 -2.40 -9.12
CA PRO A 215 -50.77 -1.64 -9.87
C PRO A 215 -52.10 -1.41 -9.12
N LEU A 216 -52.23 -1.84 -7.87
CA LEU A 216 -53.45 -1.72 -7.05
C LEU A 216 -53.24 -0.90 -5.77
N THR A 217 -52.03 -0.38 -5.51
CA THR A 217 -51.75 0.47 -4.32
C THR A 217 -51.06 1.80 -4.66
N ASP A 218 -50.76 2.04 -5.94
CA ASP A 218 -50.07 3.23 -6.49
C ASP A 218 -48.74 3.56 -5.79
N ARG A 219 -48.08 2.52 -5.27
CA ARG A 219 -46.81 2.58 -4.54
C ARG A 219 -45.82 1.58 -5.14
N GLY A 220 -44.74 2.10 -5.72
CA GLY A 220 -43.63 1.28 -6.19
C GLY A 220 -42.83 0.70 -5.02
N ILE A 221 -42.40 -0.57 -5.16
CA ILE A 221 -41.59 -1.28 -4.17
C ILE A 221 -40.23 -1.58 -4.82
N ILE A 222 -39.19 -0.91 -4.32
CA ILE A 222 -37.83 -0.99 -4.86
C ILE A 222 -37.09 -2.12 -4.16
N GLU A 223 -36.98 -3.25 -4.84
CA GLU A 223 -35.89 -4.20 -4.61
C GLU A 223 -34.71 -3.90 -5.55
N SER A 224 -33.57 -4.54 -5.30
CA SER A 224 -32.36 -4.42 -6.10
C SER A 224 -31.74 -5.78 -6.40
N VAL A 225 -32.06 -6.34 -7.57
CA VAL A 225 -31.50 -7.61 -8.05
C VAL A 225 -30.39 -7.31 -9.06
N TYR A 226 -29.14 -7.50 -8.64
CA TYR A 226 -27.97 -7.33 -9.50
C TYR A 226 -27.59 -8.66 -10.15
N SER A 227 -27.85 -8.81 -11.46
CA SER A 227 -27.35 -9.95 -12.25
C SER A 227 -26.22 -9.52 -13.16
N LYS A 228 -24.99 -9.98 -12.88
CA LYS A 228 -23.82 -9.80 -13.76
C LYS A 228 -23.26 -11.18 -14.14
N THR A 229 -23.73 -11.66 -15.29
CA THR A 229 -23.58 -13.05 -15.80
C THR A 229 -24.17 -14.13 -14.89
N LEU A 230 -24.59 -15.26 -15.50
CA LEU A 230 -25.04 -16.43 -14.75
C LEU A 230 -23.83 -17.27 -14.31
N ASP A 231 -23.26 -16.97 -13.13
CA ASP A 231 -22.70 -18.03 -12.28
C ASP A 231 -22.67 -17.64 -10.77
N ASN A 232 -22.24 -18.57 -9.94
CA ASN A 232 -22.68 -18.78 -8.55
C ASN A 232 -22.09 -17.86 -7.44
N ARG A 233 -22.88 -17.72 -6.35
CA ARG A 233 -22.57 -17.33 -4.93
C ARG A 233 -22.67 -15.86 -4.45
N ALA A 234 -23.84 -15.56 -3.85
CA ALA A 234 -24.06 -14.96 -2.51
C ALA A 234 -23.88 -13.44 -2.20
N PHE A 235 -24.89 -12.84 -1.52
CA PHE A 235 -24.84 -12.41 -0.09
C PHE A 235 -26.17 -11.79 0.41
N ASN A 236 -26.49 -11.95 1.71
CA ASN A 236 -27.53 -11.19 2.46
C ASN A 236 -26.85 -10.01 3.22
N LYS A 237 -27.48 -9.08 3.96
CA LYS A 237 -28.78 -8.98 4.66
C LYS A 237 -29.10 -7.48 4.86
N VAL A 238 -30.36 -7.09 4.77
CA VAL A 238 -30.94 -5.98 5.55
C VAL A 238 -32.32 -6.41 6.03
N THR A 239 -32.59 -6.24 7.31
CA THR A 239 -33.85 -5.61 7.71
C THR A 239 -33.48 -4.33 8.44
N GLU A 240 -34.16 -3.23 8.10
CA GLU A 240 -34.51 -2.21 9.07
C GLU A 240 -35.75 -1.48 8.57
N LEU A 241 -36.77 -1.52 9.41
CA LEU A 241 -37.90 -0.61 9.38
C LEU A 241 -38.25 -0.38 10.85
N VAL A 242 -37.55 0.58 11.44
CA VAL A 242 -38.13 1.48 12.44
C VAL A 242 -38.98 2.46 11.61
N ASN A 243 -40.20 2.10 11.16
CA ASN A 243 -41.15 1.15 11.76
C ASN A 243 -41.81 0.21 10.70
N LYS A 244 -41.82 -1.13 10.96
CA LYS A 244 -42.34 -2.30 10.17
C LYS A 244 -41.30 -3.29 9.57
N GLU A 245 -40.32 -3.79 10.35
CA GLU A 245 -39.56 -5.02 10.00
C GLU A 245 -40.42 -6.30 10.04
N LEU A 246 -39.85 -7.44 9.59
CA LEU A 246 -40.25 -8.76 10.14
C LEU A 246 -39.13 -9.84 10.11
N VAL A 247 -38.07 -9.63 10.90
CA VAL A 247 -37.09 -10.66 11.33
C VAL A 247 -37.38 -11.08 12.78
N MET A 248 -36.95 -12.27 13.21
CA MET A 248 -37.11 -12.76 14.59
C MET A 248 -35.77 -12.97 15.29
N HIS A 249 -35.76 -12.78 16.61
CA HIS A 249 -34.61 -13.03 17.47
C HIS A 249 -35.04 -13.80 18.73
N VAL A 250 -34.23 -14.76 19.18
CA VAL A 250 -34.37 -15.49 20.46
C VAL A 250 -32.97 -15.58 21.09
N GLN A 251 -32.85 -15.68 22.42
CA GLN A 251 -31.55 -15.69 23.10
C GLN A 251 -31.29 -16.97 23.89
N MET A 252 -30.04 -17.45 23.82
CA MET A 252 -29.55 -18.73 24.32
C MET A 252 -28.67 -18.57 25.58
N GLY A 253 -28.65 -19.59 26.44
CA GLY A 253 -27.76 -19.64 27.60
C GLY A 253 -26.28 -19.90 27.23
N ALA A 254 -25.35 -19.45 28.09
CA ALA A 254 -23.90 -19.45 27.83
C ALA A 254 -23.31 -20.82 27.42
N ASN A 255 -23.84 -21.92 27.98
CA ASN A 255 -23.39 -23.29 27.66
C ASN A 255 -23.77 -23.74 26.23
N HIS A 256 -24.56 -22.96 25.49
CA HIS A 256 -25.04 -23.28 24.15
C HIS A 256 -24.76 -22.18 23.11
N ALA A 257 -24.02 -21.12 23.46
CA ALA A 257 -23.65 -20.03 22.55
C ALA A 257 -22.79 -20.47 21.33
N ASN A 258 -22.34 -21.73 21.30
CA ASN A 258 -21.56 -22.34 20.22
C ASN A 258 -22.27 -23.54 19.53
N LYS A 259 -23.53 -23.88 19.88
CA LYS A 259 -24.30 -24.94 19.19
C LYS A 259 -25.05 -24.35 17.98
N SER A 260 -25.20 -25.14 16.91
CA SER A 260 -26.26 -24.85 15.94
C SER A 260 -27.61 -25.17 16.57
N VAL A 261 -28.60 -24.37 16.16
CA VAL A 261 -29.98 -24.45 16.60
C VAL A 261 -30.80 -24.36 15.33
N ASP A 262 -31.56 -25.41 15.06
CA ASP A 262 -32.33 -25.51 13.83
C ASP A 262 -33.81 -25.55 14.17
N LEU A 263 -34.58 -24.97 13.27
CA LEU A 263 -35.98 -24.73 13.45
C LEU A 263 -36.74 -25.45 12.35
N VAL A 264 -37.99 -25.86 12.55
CA VAL A 264 -38.85 -26.62 11.62
C VAL A 264 -40.37 -26.27 11.75
N LEU A 265 -40.87 -25.12 11.25
CA LEU A 265 -42.33 -24.82 11.33
C LEU A 265 -43.08 -25.85 10.50
N LYS A 266 -44.36 -25.99 10.86
CA LYS A 266 -45.28 -26.96 10.31
C LYS A 266 -46.35 -26.27 9.47
N ASP A 267 -46.55 -26.70 8.22
CA ASP A 267 -47.60 -26.20 7.33
C ASP A 267 -48.99 -26.80 7.63
N GLN A 268 -50.02 -26.34 6.91
CA GLN A 268 -51.38 -26.89 7.07
C GLN A 268 -51.55 -28.32 6.54
N GLN A 269 -50.56 -28.84 5.81
CA GLN A 269 -50.51 -30.20 5.28
C GLN A 269 -49.65 -31.14 6.16
N ASN A 270 -49.28 -30.70 7.37
CA ASN A 270 -48.41 -31.37 8.34
C ASN A 270 -46.93 -31.55 7.92
N ASN A 271 -46.44 -30.91 6.85
CA ASN A 271 -45.00 -30.97 6.52
C ASN A 271 -44.18 -30.07 7.45
N TYR A 272 -42.98 -30.54 7.79
CA TYR A 272 -41.99 -29.87 8.61
C TYR A 272 -40.80 -29.46 7.72
N VAL A 273 -40.28 -28.21 7.79
CA VAL A 273 -39.15 -27.74 6.94
C VAL A 273 -38.08 -26.92 7.70
N GLU A 274 -36.77 -27.18 7.54
CA GLU A 274 -35.67 -26.65 8.39
C GLU A 274 -35.13 -25.21 8.06
N VAL A 275 -34.93 -24.34 9.07
CA VAL A 275 -34.20 -23.04 9.02
C VAL A 275 -33.29 -22.92 10.22
N ASN A 276 -32.07 -22.50 9.93
CA ASN A 276 -30.96 -22.62 10.83
C ASN A 276 -30.54 -21.20 11.22
N THR A 277 -30.41 -20.92 12.52
CA THR A 277 -30.00 -19.59 12.97
C THR A 277 -28.51 -19.35 12.82
N THR A 278 -28.13 -18.08 12.67
CA THR A 278 -26.84 -17.63 13.20
C THR A 278 -27.03 -17.07 14.61
N THR A 279 -26.65 -17.87 15.61
CA THR A 279 -26.41 -17.43 16.99
C THR A 279 -25.17 -16.55 17.03
N ASP A 280 -25.25 -15.36 17.63
CA ASP A 280 -24.08 -14.49 17.79
C ASP A 280 -23.19 -14.86 18.99
N SER A 281 -22.07 -14.17 19.14
CA SER A 281 -21.10 -14.40 20.23
C SER A 281 -21.61 -14.05 21.64
N PHE A 282 -22.86 -13.62 21.78
CA PHE A 282 -23.55 -13.31 23.04
C PHE A 282 -24.81 -14.19 23.22
N GLY A 283 -24.98 -15.22 22.39
CA GLY A 283 -26.10 -16.17 22.45
C GLY A 283 -27.36 -15.72 21.70
N LEU A 284 -27.34 -14.61 20.94
CA LEU A 284 -28.54 -14.14 20.24
C LEU A 284 -28.73 -14.88 18.91
N ALA A 285 -29.62 -15.87 18.93
CA ALA A 285 -30.11 -16.57 17.75
C ALA A 285 -30.98 -15.63 16.90
N SER A 286 -30.45 -15.21 15.75
CA SER A 286 -31.19 -14.40 14.78
C SER A 286 -31.72 -15.31 13.68
N PHE A 287 -33.05 -15.34 13.52
CA PHE A 287 -33.73 -16.09 12.47
C PHE A 287 -34.28 -15.05 11.51
N ASN A 288 -33.82 -15.10 10.25
CA ASN A 288 -34.60 -14.42 9.24
C ASN A 288 -36.02 -15.03 9.27
N LEU A 289 -37.05 -14.16 9.26
CA LEU A 289 -38.46 -14.56 9.26
C LEU A 289 -39.23 -14.02 8.04
N GLU A 290 -38.65 -14.19 6.85
CA GLU A 290 -39.26 -13.72 5.59
C GLU A 290 -39.93 -14.55 4.33
N SER A 291 -39.83 -15.73 3.55
CA SER A 291 -39.22 -17.10 3.04
C SER A 291 -39.55 -18.56 3.52
N ILE A 292 -40.39 -18.80 4.52
CA ILE A 292 -41.56 -19.53 4.11
C ILE A 292 -42.18 -18.56 3.15
N SER A 293 -42.66 -19.09 2.04
CA SER A 293 -43.80 -18.50 1.38
C SER A 293 -44.56 -17.53 2.36
N PRO A 294 -44.49 -16.19 2.21
CA PRO A 294 -44.85 -15.22 3.27
C PRO A 294 -46.32 -15.15 3.75
N TRP A 295 -47.15 -16.16 3.45
CA TRP A 295 -48.63 -16.04 3.40
C TRP A 295 -49.36 -17.20 4.07
N ALA A 296 -49.00 -18.44 3.74
CA ALA A 296 -49.66 -19.63 4.28
C ALA A 296 -49.46 -19.72 5.80
N ASN A 297 -50.28 -20.54 6.43
CA ASN A 297 -50.48 -20.45 7.87
C ASN A 297 -49.67 -21.53 8.59
N TYR A 298 -48.37 -21.24 8.74
CA TYR A 298 -47.42 -22.15 9.38
C TYR A 298 -47.41 -21.95 10.91
N THR A 299 -47.26 -23.06 11.63
CA THR A 299 -47.30 -23.10 13.09
C THR A 299 -45.94 -23.46 13.69
N VAL A 300 -45.63 -22.86 14.85
CA VAL A 300 -44.50 -23.28 15.68
C VAL A 300 -44.76 -24.68 16.18
N ALA A 301 -43.82 -25.59 15.91
CA ALA A 301 -43.92 -26.97 16.33
C ALA A 301 -42.92 -27.32 17.46
N HIS A 302 -41.68 -26.79 17.45
CA HIS A 302 -40.56 -27.31 18.26
C HIS A 302 -39.20 -26.45 18.16
N ILE A 303 -37.99 -26.89 18.65
CA ILE A 303 -36.58 -26.40 18.32
C ILE A 303 -35.46 -27.49 18.40
N LYS A 304 -34.67 -27.73 17.33
CA LYS A 304 -33.61 -28.78 17.20
C LYS A 304 -32.21 -28.29 17.63
N LEU A 305 -31.34 -29.18 18.13
CA LEU A 305 -29.94 -28.88 18.49
C LEU A 305 -28.89 -29.75 17.76
N SER A 306 -27.66 -29.21 17.68
CA SER A 306 -26.52 -29.78 16.94
C SER A 306 -26.00 -31.16 17.38
N ASP A 307 -26.53 -31.74 18.46
CA ASP A 307 -26.17 -33.06 18.99
C ASP A 307 -27.27 -34.11 18.73
N GLY A 308 -28.30 -33.75 17.95
CA GLY A 308 -29.45 -34.61 17.66
C GLY A 308 -30.51 -34.61 18.76
N SER A 309 -30.30 -33.90 19.88
CA SER A 309 -31.38 -33.64 20.83
C SER A 309 -32.37 -32.65 20.23
N THR A 310 -33.64 -32.86 20.55
CA THR A 310 -34.76 -32.07 20.05
C THR A 310 -35.52 -31.50 21.25
N THR A 311 -36.04 -30.27 21.11
CA THR A 311 -36.94 -29.64 22.09
C THR A 311 -38.36 -29.33 21.56
N ASP A 312 -39.05 -30.20 20.81
CA ASP A 312 -38.58 -31.24 19.85
C ASP A 312 -37.96 -30.51 18.61
N ALA A 313 -38.00 -30.85 17.31
CA ALA A 313 -37.27 -30.06 16.26
C ALA A 313 -38.11 -29.06 15.40
N GLY A 314 -38.21 -27.69 15.58
CA GLY A 314 -39.43 -26.99 15.03
C GLY A 314 -39.89 -25.48 14.91
N LEU A 315 -39.09 -24.42 14.68
CA LEU A 315 -39.58 -23.02 14.54
C LEU A 315 -39.38 -22.26 13.15
N SER A 316 -39.09 -22.94 12.02
CA SER A 316 -38.66 -22.42 10.68
C SER A 316 -39.72 -22.23 9.57
N ASN A 317 -39.70 -21.19 8.72
CA ASN A 317 -38.62 -20.88 7.76
C ASN A 317 -38.52 -19.34 7.73
N TYR A 318 -38.33 -18.70 6.57
CA TYR A 318 -38.55 -17.27 6.29
C TYR A 318 -37.26 -16.39 5.85
N HIS A 319 -37.22 -15.68 4.66
CA HIS A 319 -36.39 -14.61 3.91
C HIS A 319 -37.25 -13.75 2.84
N LYS A 320 -37.27 -12.40 2.70
CA LYS A 320 -38.50 -11.69 2.14
C LYS A 320 -38.71 -11.89 0.60
N LEU A 321 -39.92 -11.73 0.04
CA LEU A 321 -40.73 -10.49 -0.05
C LEU A 321 -42.27 -10.67 0.17
N THR A 322 -42.92 -9.74 0.89
CA THR A 322 -44.40 -9.71 1.07
C THR A 322 -45.07 -8.56 0.29
N LEU A 323 -45.69 -8.85 -0.85
CA LEU A 323 -46.42 -7.88 -1.68
C LEU A 323 -47.93 -7.82 -1.33
N ASN A 324 -48.27 -7.29 -0.16
CA ASN A 324 -49.67 -7.21 0.32
C ASN A 324 -50.62 -6.63 -0.74
N LEU A 325 -51.71 -7.36 -1.00
CA LEU A 325 -52.73 -7.01 -1.99
C LEU A 325 -54.11 -7.34 -1.44
N ASN A 326 -54.84 -6.29 -1.03
CA ASN A 326 -56.20 -6.35 -0.48
C ASN A 326 -56.36 -7.33 0.71
N ASN A 327 -55.54 -7.15 1.75
CA ASN A 327 -55.44 -7.96 2.99
C ASN A 327 -55.05 -9.44 2.79
N GLU A 328 -55.25 -10.00 1.61
CA GLU A 328 -54.50 -11.19 1.23
C GLU A 328 -53.01 -10.84 1.07
N LYS A 329 -52.20 -11.87 1.32
CA LYS A 329 -50.76 -11.98 0.90
C LYS A 329 -49.79 -13.15 -1.71
N MET A 330 -49.22 -12.52 -2.80
CA MET A 330 -48.74 -13.11 -4.05
C MET A 330 -47.21 -13.23 -4.08
N ARG A 331 -46.72 -14.47 -3.94
CA ARG A 331 -45.31 -14.88 -4.17
C ARG A 331 -45.03 -14.82 -5.66
N LEU A 332 -43.88 -14.28 -6.03
CA LEU A 332 -43.37 -14.26 -7.40
C LEU A 332 -42.20 -15.23 -7.52
N GLU A 333 -42.29 -16.22 -8.41
CA GLU A 333 -41.17 -17.13 -8.73
C GLU A 333 -40.64 -16.88 -10.14
N GLN A 334 -39.34 -16.70 -10.29
CA GLN A 334 -38.71 -16.51 -11.59
C GLN A 334 -38.29 -17.85 -12.21
N ALA A 335 -38.87 -18.22 -13.34
CA ALA A 335 -38.45 -19.35 -14.17
C ALA A 335 -37.94 -18.83 -15.52
N LYS A 336 -36.76 -19.29 -15.96
CA LYS A 336 -36.18 -18.92 -17.26
C LYS A 336 -36.38 -20.06 -18.26
N LYS A 337 -36.96 -19.75 -19.42
CA LYS A 337 -37.13 -20.69 -20.54
C LYS A 337 -37.05 -19.93 -21.85
N ASP A 338 -36.17 -20.35 -22.76
CA ASP A 338 -36.15 -19.99 -24.19
C ASP A 338 -36.40 -18.49 -24.47
N SER A 339 -35.38 -17.66 -24.23
CA SER A 339 -35.37 -16.18 -24.21
C SER A 339 -36.41 -15.47 -23.35
N LYS A 340 -37.29 -16.20 -22.65
CA LYS A 340 -38.34 -15.65 -21.80
C LYS A 340 -38.07 -15.88 -20.32
N VAL A 341 -38.62 -14.96 -19.53
CA VAL A 341 -38.68 -15.01 -18.07
C VAL A 341 -40.14 -15.04 -17.67
N LEU A 342 -40.54 -16.13 -17.02
CA LEU A 342 -41.86 -16.32 -16.44
C LEU A 342 -41.79 -15.95 -14.96
N PHE A 343 -42.66 -15.05 -14.51
CA PHE A 343 -42.84 -14.75 -13.09
C PHE A 343 -44.15 -15.37 -12.61
N LYS A 344 -44.12 -16.55 -11.95
CA LYS A 344 -45.32 -17.20 -11.41
C LYS A 344 -45.86 -16.45 -10.21
N ILE A 345 -47.15 -16.15 -10.23
CA ILE A 345 -47.89 -15.49 -9.15
C ILE A 345 -48.65 -16.56 -8.37
N HIS A 346 -48.20 -16.84 -7.14
CA HIS A 346 -48.88 -17.76 -6.23
C HIS A 346 -49.58 -16.97 -5.13
N LYS A 347 -50.92 -16.98 -5.07
CA LYS A 347 -51.67 -16.83 -3.79
C LYS A 347 -51.48 -18.11 -3.00
N PHE A 348 -51.33 -18.01 -1.68
CA PHE A 348 -51.28 -19.19 -0.83
C PHE A 348 -51.66 -18.82 0.62
N VAL A 349 -52.92 -18.45 0.82
CA VAL A 349 -53.63 -18.95 2.00
C VAL A 349 -54.08 -20.37 1.62
N ASP A 350 -53.96 -21.33 2.53
CA ASP A 350 -54.14 -22.77 2.24
C ASP A 350 -55.58 -23.23 1.89
N THR A 351 -56.52 -22.30 1.67
CA THR A 351 -57.84 -22.65 1.13
C THR A 351 -57.74 -22.86 -0.39
N ASN A 352 -58.24 -24.01 -0.88
CA ASN A 352 -58.31 -24.36 -2.31
C ASN A 352 -59.33 -23.51 -3.12
N GLU A 353 -59.68 -22.31 -2.65
CA GLU A 353 -60.49 -21.36 -3.38
C GLU A 353 -59.68 -20.76 -4.53
N GLN A 354 -60.09 -21.08 -5.76
CA GLN A 354 -59.41 -20.67 -6.99
C GLN A 354 -59.19 -19.15 -7.03
N ILE A 355 -58.10 -18.71 -7.66
CA ILE A 355 -57.76 -17.28 -7.85
C ILE A 355 -58.62 -16.67 -8.99
N ALA A 356 -59.94 -16.81 -8.88
CA ALA A 356 -60.95 -16.36 -9.84
C ALA A 356 -61.10 -14.83 -9.82
N GLY A 357 -60.07 -14.11 -10.29
CA GLY A 357 -60.11 -12.66 -10.36
C GLY A 357 -58.88 -11.93 -10.90
N ILE A 358 -57.70 -12.58 -11.00
CA ILE A 358 -56.46 -11.92 -11.51
C ILE A 358 -56.11 -12.24 -12.97
N LYS A 359 -56.63 -13.35 -13.51
CA LYS A 359 -56.41 -13.79 -14.90
C LYS A 359 -56.75 -12.64 -15.88
N GLY A 360 -55.82 -12.35 -16.79
CA GLY A 360 -56.01 -11.30 -17.80
C GLY A 360 -55.82 -9.85 -17.34
N ARG A 361 -55.55 -9.58 -16.05
CA ARG A 361 -55.13 -8.24 -15.61
C ARG A 361 -53.73 -7.91 -16.16
N GLU A 362 -53.49 -6.63 -16.39
CA GLU A 362 -52.15 -6.13 -16.73
C GLU A 362 -51.33 -5.91 -15.45
N ALA A 363 -50.12 -6.45 -15.44
CA ALA A 363 -49.06 -6.08 -14.50
C ALA A 363 -48.07 -5.17 -15.23
N GLU A 364 -47.52 -4.19 -14.51
CA GLU A 364 -46.49 -3.30 -15.05
C GLU A 364 -45.14 -3.61 -14.38
N ILE A 365 -44.19 -4.11 -15.15
CA ILE A 365 -42.82 -4.37 -14.70
C ILE A 365 -41.97 -3.14 -14.99
N HIS A 366 -41.23 -2.66 -13.99
CA HIS A 366 -40.24 -1.60 -14.17
C HIS A 366 -38.84 -2.22 -14.13
N PHE A 367 -38.04 -1.99 -15.16
CA PHE A 367 -36.59 -2.22 -15.10
C PHE A 367 -35.84 -0.90 -14.95
N ILE A 368 -34.90 -0.87 -14.00
CA ILE A 368 -33.81 0.11 -13.98
C ILE A 368 -32.70 -0.45 -14.88
N ILE A 369 -32.31 0.33 -15.88
CA ILE A 369 -31.17 0.01 -16.75
C ILE A 369 -29.93 0.72 -16.23
N ARG A 370 -28.89 -0.05 -15.90
CA ARG A 370 -27.57 0.47 -15.55
C ARG A 370 -26.66 0.39 -16.78
N ASN A 371 -26.33 1.54 -17.36
CA ASN A 371 -25.39 1.61 -18.49
C ASN A 371 -23.94 1.50 -18.00
N GLU A 372 -23.35 0.32 -18.07
CA GLU A 372 -21.98 0.13 -17.59
C GLU A 372 -20.96 0.97 -18.38
N ASP A 373 -21.22 1.23 -19.66
CA ASP A 373 -20.37 2.05 -20.54
C ASP A 373 -20.30 3.53 -20.12
N ASP A 374 -21.33 4.04 -19.43
CA ASP A 374 -21.31 5.38 -18.84
C ASP A 374 -20.47 5.44 -17.55
N HIS A 375 -20.33 4.32 -16.84
CA HIS A 375 -19.76 4.24 -15.49
C HIS A 375 -18.34 3.67 -15.44
N ILE A 376 -17.92 2.86 -16.42
CA ILE A 376 -16.58 2.29 -16.53
C ILE A 376 -16.01 2.65 -17.89
N THR A 377 -14.83 3.23 -17.91
CA THR A 377 -14.08 3.52 -19.14
C THR A 377 -12.69 2.88 -19.09
N LYS A 378 -12.09 2.72 -20.26
CA LYS A 378 -10.71 2.24 -20.45
C LYS A 378 -10.07 3.09 -21.54
N ILE A 379 -8.75 3.21 -21.48
CA ILE A 379 -7.97 3.54 -22.68
C ILE A 379 -7.98 2.29 -23.56
N LYS A 380 -8.40 2.40 -24.82
CA LYS A 380 -8.47 1.25 -25.74
C LYS A 380 -7.14 1.04 -26.43
N ASN A 381 -6.53 2.13 -26.89
CA ASN A 381 -5.22 2.14 -27.54
C ASN A 381 -4.17 2.79 -26.60
N PRO A 382 -3.14 2.07 -26.13
CA PRO A 382 -2.08 2.65 -25.29
C PRO A 382 -1.07 3.50 -26.11
N VAL A 383 -1.43 3.97 -27.30
CA VAL A 383 -0.66 4.97 -28.04
C VAL A 383 -0.89 6.36 -27.45
N ILE A 384 0.20 7.04 -27.10
CA ILE A 384 0.14 8.48 -26.80
C ILE A 384 -0.02 9.21 -28.14
N GLU A 385 -1.20 9.79 -28.37
CA GLU A 385 -1.50 10.50 -29.62
C GLU A 385 -0.81 11.86 -29.66
N ASP A 386 -0.81 12.56 -28.52
CA ASP A 386 -0.15 13.85 -28.32
C ASP A 386 -0.04 14.17 -26.82
N PHE A 387 0.69 15.21 -26.45
CA PHE A 387 0.67 15.75 -25.10
C PHE A 387 0.94 17.26 -25.07
N TYR A 388 0.47 17.93 -24.01
CA TYR A 388 0.79 19.34 -23.75
C TYR A 388 1.46 19.52 -22.39
N LEU A 389 2.52 20.32 -22.36
CA LEU A 389 3.25 20.69 -21.14
C LEU A 389 2.80 22.07 -20.62
N TYR A 390 2.05 22.08 -19.53
CA TYR A 390 1.77 23.28 -18.76
C TYR A 390 2.88 23.52 -17.72
N LYS A 391 3.65 24.60 -17.88
CA LYS A 391 4.66 25.04 -16.90
C LYS A 391 4.01 26.00 -15.91
N TYR A 392 4.07 25.71 -14.61
CA TYR A 392 3.57 26.64 -13.59
C TYR A 392 4.45 27.91 -13.53
N PRO A 393 3.87 29.07 -13.24
CA PRO A 393 4.66 30.27 -12.92
C PRO A 393 5.51 30.02 -11.67
N ALA A 394 6.72 30.57 -11.64
CA ALA A 394 7.60 30.47 -10.48
C ALA A 394 6.97 31.16 -9.27
N SER A 395 6.61 30.39 -8.24
CA SER A 395 5.98 30.87 -7.02
C SER A 395 7.01 30.93 -5.88
N THR A 396 7.13 32.08 -5.23
CA THR A 396 7.99 32.29 -4.04
C THR A 396 7.55 31.49 -2.81
N ARG A 397 6.44 30.74 -2.89
CA ARG A 397 5.90 29.92 -1.80
C ARG A 397 6.18 28.43 -1.94
N THR A 398 6.47 27.93 -3.14
CA THR A 398 6.70 26.50 -3.33
C THR A 398 8.11 26.10 -2.87
N ILE A 399 8.24 24.89 -2.32
CA ILE A 399 9.54 24.27 -2.00
C ILE A 399 10.17 23.59 -3.23
N PHE A 400 9.50 23.65 -4.38
CA PHE A 400 9.96 23.11 -5.65
C PHE A 400 10.43 24.23 -6.58
N SER A 401 11.67 24.14 -7.09
CA SER A 401 12.24 25.13 -8.01
C SER A 401 11.53 25.17 -9.37
N SER A 402 10.79 24.12 -9.71
CA SER A 402 9.82 24.12 -10.82
C SER A 402 8.69 23.14 -10.57
N LYS A 403 7.53 23.42 -11.19
CA LYS A 403 6.37 22.52 -11.30
C LYS A 403 5.88 22.52 -12.75
N GLU A 404 5.73 21.33 -13.30
CA GLU A 404 5.41 21.08 -14.70
C GLU A 404 4.33 20.00 -14.77
N VAL A 405 3.34 20.14 -15.65
CA VAL A 405 2.23 19.18 -15.78
C VAL A 405 2.04 18.81 -17.25
N TYR A 406 2.19 17.53 -17.54
CA TYR A 406 1.97 16.93 -18.84
C TYR A 406 0.54 16.40 -18.92
N TYR A 407 -0.22 16.88 -19.91
CA TYR A 407 -1.55 16.39 -20.27
C TYR A 407 -1.41 15.42 -21.44
N ILE A 408 -1.56 14.12 -21.18
CA ILE A 408 -1.24 13.04 -22.12
C ILE A 408 -2.52 12.49 -22.74
N LYS A 409 -2.61 12.51 -24.08
CA LYS A 409 -3.83 12.20 -24.85
C LYS A 409 -3.89 10.76 -25.36
N TYR A 410 -5.06 10.14 -25.19
CA TYR A 410 -5.40 8.79 -25.64
C TYR A 410 -6.81 8.73 -26.28
N ASP A 411 -7.01 7.79 -27.21
CA ASP A 411 -8.28 7.49 -27.90
C ASP A 411 -9.04 8.73 -28.47
N GLY A 412 -8.34 9.76 -28.91
CA GLY A 412 -8.89 11.04 -29.37
C GLY A 412 -9.51 11.92 -28.28
N ASN A 413 -10.02 11.34 -27.18
CA ASN A 413 -10.93 12.00 -26.25
C ASN A 413 -10.60 11.85 -24.75
N LYS A 414 -9.45 11.27 -24.38
CA LYS A 414 -9.06 11.05 -22.97
C LYS A 414 -7.76 11.77 -22.62
N LEU A 415 -7.68 12.31 -21.40
CA LEU A 415 -6.46 12.94 -20.86
C LEU A 415 -6.16 12.42 -19.46
N ILE A 416 -4.90 12.04 -19.23
CA ILE A 416 -4.33 11.78 -17.91
C ILE A 416 -3.23 12.81 -17.61
N ARG A 417 -3.07 13.19 -16.33
CA ARG A 417 -2.07 14.17 -15.88
C ARG A 417 -0.85 13.47 -15.30
N LEU A 418 0.34 13.84 -15.77
CA LEU A 418 1.63 13.51 -15.17
C LEU A 418 2.29 14.80 -14.69
N ILE A 419 2.60 14.88 -13.41
CA ILE A 419 3.21 16.05 -12.76
C ILE A 419 4.69 15.79 -12.52
N LYS A 420 5.52 16.76 -12.89
CA LYS A 420 6.96 16.82 -12.64
C LYS A 420 7.24 17.97 -11.68
N LEU A 421 8.02 17.70 -10.63
CA LEU A 421 8.48 18.70 -9.67
C LEU A 421 10.01 18.61 -9.56
N LYS A 422 10.69 19.75 -9.38
CA LYS A 422 12.14 19.77 -9.13
C LYS A 422 12.43 20.34 -7.74
N ARG A 423 13.21 19.64 -6.92
CA ARG A 423 13.60 20.05 -5.57
C ARG A 423 15.13 20.06 -5.45
N GLY A 424 15.75 21.22 -5.68
CA GLY A 424 17.19 21.28 -5.91
C GLY A 424 17.53 20.51 -7.20
N GLN A 425 18.37 19.48 -7.11
CA GLN A 425 18.63 18.58 -8.23
C GLN A 425 17.63 17.42 -8.34
N GLN A 426 16.84 17.12 -7.30
CA GLN A 426 15.94 15.98 -7.31
C GLN A 426 14.72 16.22 -8.22
N LYS A 427 14.64 15.49 -9.34
CA LYS A 427 13.42 15.33 -10.14
C LYS A 427 12.45 14.41 -9.36
N LEU A 428 11.16 14.77 -9.32
CA LEU A 428 10.08 13.99 -8.71
C LEU A 428 8.91 13.91 -9.69
N ALA A 429 8.30 12.74 -9.81
CA ALA A 429 7.15 12.50 -10.68
C ALA A 429 5.87 12.18 -9.88
N ARG A 430 4.70 12.41 -10.48
CA ARG A 430 3.41 11.88 -10.03
C ARG A 430 2.41 11.76 -11.18
N LEU A 431 2.00 10.55 -11.51
CA LEU A 431 0.80 10.30 -12.31
C LEU A 431 -0.46 10.50 -11.44
N ASP A 432 -1.46 11.22 -11.92
CA ASP A 432 -2.75 11.31 -11.23
C ASP A 432 -3.60 10.05 -11.46
N TYR A 433 -4.46 9.72 -10.49
CA TYR A 433 -5.41 8.61 -10.60
C TYR A 433 -6.64 8.94 -11.48
N ASP A 434 -6.76 10.19 -11.92
CA ASP A 434 -7.93 10.74 -12.61
C ASP A 434 -7.71 10.78 -14.13
N LEU A 435 -8.69 10.27 -14.87
CA LEU A 435 -8.78 10.28 -16.32
C LEU A 435 -9.96 11.19 -16.74
N LEU A 436 -9.64 12.31 -17.39
CA LEU A 436 -10.64 13.17 -18.00
C LEU A 436 -11.10 12.53 -19.32
N VAL A 437 -12.41 12.46 -19.55
CA VAL A 437 -12.99 11.90 -20.79
C VAL A 437 -13.99 12.89 -21.38
N PHE A 438 -13.74 13.28 -22.62
CA PHE A 438 -14.49 14.27 -23.37
C PHE A 438 -15.53 13.56 -24.26
N LYS A 439 -16.71 14.16 -24.43
CA LYS A 439 -17.72 13.63 -25.35
C LYS A 439 -17.23 13.60 -26.80
N GLU A 440 -16.56 14.68 -27.21
CA GLU A 440 -15.99 14.85 -28.55
C GLU A 440 -14.45 14.74 -28.53
N PRO A 441 -13.79 14.47 -29.68
CA PRO A 441 -12.33 14.45 -29.76
C PRO A 441 -11.69 15.80 -29.43
N ILE A 442 -10.62 15.77 -28.64
CA ILE A 442 -9.93 16.95 -28.11
C ILE A 442 -9.08 17.59 -29.21
N GLN A 443 -9.50 18.77 -29.67
CA GLN A 443 -8.80 19.55 -30.69
C GLN A 443 -7.68 20.42 -30.10
N ASP A 444 -7.83 20.89 -28.86
CA ASP A 444 -6.88 21.78 -28.19
C ASP A 444 -6.67 21.32 -26.74
N ILE A 445 -5.55 20.62 -26.49
CA ILE A 445 -5.13 20.16 -25.16
C ILE A 445 -4.70 21.35 -24.28
N LYS A 446 -4.16 22.42 -24.88
CA LYS A 446 -3.72 23.62 -24.17
C LYS A 446 -4.93 24.36 -23.57
N ALA A 447 -6.01 24.55 -24.33
CA ALA A 447 -7.23 25.20 -23.83
C ALA A 447 -7.96 24.41 -22.74
N VAL A 448 -7.67 23.11 -22.59
CA VAL A 448 -8.06 22.27 -21.45
C VAL A 448 -7.12 22.49 -20.27
N ALA A 449 -5.81 22.31 -20.48
CA ALA A 449 -4.80 22.45 -19.44
C ALA A 449 -4.80 23.83 -18.77
N ASP A 450 -4.89 24.90 -19.57
CA ASP A 450 -4.95 26.29 -19.08
C ASP A 450 -6.15 26.55 -18.16
N VAL A 451 -7.27 25.85 -18.35
CA VAL A 451 -8.48 25.99 -17.51
C VAL A 451 -8.38 25.17 -16.25
N PHE A 452 -7.93 23.92 -16.36
CA PHE A 452 -7.83 23.00 -15.23
C PHE A 452 -6.72 23.44 -14.27
N GLU A 453 -5.52 23.76 -14.76
CA GLU A 453 -4.42 24.23 -13.92
C GLU A 453 -4.71 25.62 -13.33
N LYS A 454 -5.35 26.54 -14.08
CA LYS A 454 -5.78 27.82 -13.49
C LYS A 454 -6.75 27.60 -12.33
N SER A 455 -7.75 26.73 -12.49
CA SER A 455 -8.72 26.46 -11.41
C SER A 455 -8.05 25.83 -10.17
N ILE A 456 -7.03 25.00 -10.37
CA ILE A 456 -6.19 24.48 -9.27
C ILE A 456 -5.39 25.61 -8.61
N ILE A 457 -4.74 26.48 -9.38
CA ILE A 457 -3.96 27.62 -8.85
C ILE A 457 -4.87 28.57 -8.06
N ASP A 458 -6.02 28.97 -8.61
CA ASP A 458 -6.98 29.88 -7.98
C ASP A 458 -7.54 29.30 -6.66
N GLN A 459 -7.76 27.98 -6.58
CA GLN A 459 -8.26 27.31 -5.38
C GLN A 459 -7.16 27.04 -4.33
N ASP A 460 -5.94 26.72 -4.76
CA ASP A 460 -4.79 26.52 -3.89
C ASP A 460 -4.33 27.83 -3.25
N GLU A 461 -4.29 28.93 -4.02
CA GLU A 461 -4.09 30.30 -3.53
C GLU A 461 -5.12 30.66 -2.45
N LYS A 462 -6.39 30.38 -2.71
CA LYS A 462 -7.51 30.70 -1.81
C LYS A 462 -7.44 29.93 -0.49
N GLU A 463 -7.07 28.65 -0.52
CA GLU A 463 -6.86 27.87 0.72
C GLU A 463 -5.56 28.25 1.44
N TYR A 464 -4.50 28.56 0.69
CA TYR A 464 -3.24 29.07 1.23
C TYR A 464 -3.46 30.34 2.07
N GLN A 465 -4.11 31.37 1.52
CA GLN A 465 -4.35 32.61 2.28
C GLN A 465 -5.30 32.37 3.47
N ALA A 466 -6.37 31.58 3.29
CA ALA A 466 -7.31 31.30 4.36
C ALA A 466 -6.69 30.54 5.56
N GLU A 467 -5.74 29.63 5.30
CA GLU A 467 -4.99 28.94 6.36
C GLU A 467 -3.87 29.80 6.94
N ARG A 468 -3.17 30.59 6.13
CA ARG A 468 -2.16 31.55 6.57
C ARG A 468 -2.75 32.61 7.49
N ASP A 469 -3.86 33.24 7.12
CA ASP A 469 -4.58 34.20 7.95
C ASP A 469 -5.06 33.59 9.28
N LYS A 470 -5.49 32.31 9.23
CA LYS A 470 -5.90 31.55 10.41
C LYS A 470 -4.72 31.26 11.34
N GLU A 471 -3.52 31.02 10.81
CA GLU A 471 -2.33 30.82 11.65
C GLU A 471 -1.82 32.15 12.21
N ILE A 472 -1.73 33.20 11.40
CA ILE A 472 -1.35 34.56 11.83
C ILE A 472 -2.23 35.00 13.01
N LYS A 473 -3.55 34.85 12.93
CA LYS A 473 -4.49 35.19 14.02
C LYS A 473 -4.26 34.39 15.31
N LYS A 474 -3.75 33.15 15.25
CA LYS A 474 -3.35 32.40 16.46
C LYS A 474 -2.04 32.90 17.06
N LEU A 475 -1.15 33.47 16.26
CA LEU A 475 0.15 34.00 16.70
C LEU A 475 -0.02 35.40 17.28
N GLU A 476 -0.80 36.26 16.63
CA GLU A 476 -1.26 37.56 17.15
C GLU A 476 -1.93 37.42 18.52
N ALA A 477 -2.75 36.38 18.72
CA ALA A 477 -3.39 36.07 20.00
C ALA A 477 -2.45 35.51 21.09
N LYS A 478 -1.14 35.38 20.83
CA LYS A 478 -0.17 34.75 21.73
C LYS A 478 1.15 35.50 21.93
N TRP A 479 1.51 36.44 21.05
CA TRP A 479 2.85 37.06 21.02
C TRP A 479 2.80 38.59 20.96
N ASP A 480 3.79 39.23 21.59
CA ASP A 480 4.05 40.66 21.43
C ASP A 480 4.44 40.98 19.97
N LYS A 481 3.83 42.05 19.43
CA LYS A 481 3.91 42.44 18.01
C LYS A 481 5.34 42.63 17.53
N ASN A 482 6.24 43.11 18.39
CA ASN A 482 7.63 43.41 18.02
C ASN A 482 8.50 42.16 17.82
N LYS A 483 8.07 40.98 18.27
CA LYS A 483 8.73 39.68 17.98
C LYS A 483 7.99 38.84 16.95
N LEU A 484 6.83 39.31 16.50
CA LEU A 484 5.90 38.53 15.69
C LEU A 484 6.37 38.37 14.24
N GLN A 485 7.01 39.37 13.63
CA GLN A 485 7.27 39.35 12.19
C GLN A 485 8.31 38.30 11.75
N ASP A 486 9.46 38.20 12.42
CA ASP A 486 10.47 37.18 12.08
C ASP A 486 9.98 35.76 12.42
N PHE A 487 9.17 35.63 13.48
CA PHE A 487 8.51 34.38 13.81
C PHE A 487 7.48 33.99 12.74
N ILE A 488 6.67 34.94 12.24
CA ILE A 488 5.78 34.75 11.07
C ILE A 488 6.60 34.36 9.83
N ASN A 489 7.73 35.00 9.56
CA ASN A 489 8.57 34.69 8.39
C ASN A 489 9.07 33.24 8.45
N LYS A 490 9.61 32.81 9.59
CA LYS A 490 10.07 31.42 9.80
C LYS A 490 8.92 30.41 9.79
N GLN A 491 7.82 30.69 10.47
CA GLN A 491 6.63 29.83 10.46
C GLN A 491 5.97 29.75 9.09
N THR A 492 6.04 30.81 8.28
CA THR A 492 5.57 30.79 6.88
C THR A 492 6.39 29.80 6.06
N LEU A 493 7.71 29.74 6.21
CA LEU A 493 8.53 28.74 5.50
C LEU A 493 8.17 27.30 5.92
N GLU A 494 7.99 27.04 7.22
CA GLU A 494 7.53 25.74 7.71
C GLU A 494 6.10 25.40 7.26
N PHE A 495 5.20 26.38 7.24
CA PHE A 495 3.83 26.24 6.78
C PHE A 495 3.80 25.91 5.29
N ASN A 496 4.53 26.67 4.45
CA ASN A 496 4.71 26.40 3.03
C ASN A 496 5.19 24.96 2.78
N TYR A 497 6.20 24.51 3.52
CA TYR A 497 6.71 23.14 3.42
C TYR A 497 5.64 22.08 3.76
N LYS A 498 4.91 22.28 4.87
CA LYS A 498 3.81 21.37 5.29
C LYS A 498 2.64 21.38 4.29
N PHE A 499 2.30 22.55 3.74
CA PHE A 499 1.26 22.78 2.75
C PHE A 499 1.61 22.11 1.41
N GLU A 500 2.80 22.34 0.89
CA GLU A 500 3.29 21.74 -0.36
C GLU A 500 3.47 20.22 -0.28
N GLN A 501 3.96 19.71 0.87
CA GLN A 501 3.98 18.27 1.09
C GLN A 501 2.57 17.67 1.14
N SER A 502 1.55 18.42 1.58
CA SER A 502 0.16 17.98 1.53
C SER A 502 -0.37 17.90 0.10
N ASN A 503 0.03 18.84 -0.77
CA ASN A 503 -0.36 18.91 -2.18
C ASN A 503 0.31 17.81 -3.03
N PHE A 504 1.56 17.43 -2.73
CA PHE A 504 2.23 16.32 -3.40
C PHE A 504 1.69 14.95 -2.94
N ASN A 505 1.56 14.74 -1.63
CA ASN A 505 1.17 13.46 -1.04
C ASN A 505 -0.36 13.22 -1.08
N VAL A 506 -0.89 12.91 -2.28
CA VAL A 506 -2.28 12.43 -2.51
C VAL A 506 -2.68 11.32 -1.54
N ALA A 507 -1.69 10.48 -1.17
CA ALA A 507 -1.81 9.39 -0.21
C ALA A 507 -2.27 9.82 1.21
N ILE A 508 -2.18 11.11 1.56
CA ILE A 508 -2.37 11.62 2.92
C ILE A 508 -3.47 12.69 2.98
N PHE A 509 -3.63 13.55 1.97
CA PHE A 509 -4.51 14.74 2.07
C PHE A 509 -5.64 14.83 1.02
N PRO A 510 -6.89 15.16 1.45
CA PRO A 510 -8.02 15.38 0.54
C PRO A 510 -7.94 16.63 -0.36
N ARG A 511 -6.97 17.55 -0.17
CA ARG A 511 -6.95 18.86 -0.84
C ARG A 511 -6.88 18.75 -2.36
N ILE A 512 -5.90 18.00 -2.86
CA ILE A 512 -5.70 17.79 -4.29
C ILE A 512 -6.93 17.16 -4.98
N LEU A 513 -7.70 16.33 -4.25
CA LEU A 513 -8.96 15.77 -4.75
C LEU A 513 -10.05 16.85 -4.84
N LYS A 514 -10.17 17.70 -3.82
CA LYS A 514 -11.04 18.88 -3.87
C LYS A 514 -10.64 19.81 -5.02
N TYR A 515 -9.35 20.02 -5.27
CA TYR A 515 -8.85 20.87 -6.35
C TYR A 515 -9.16 20.27 -7.74
N ASN A 516 -8.84 18.99 -7.97
CA ASN A 516 -9.19 18.27 -9.21
C ASN A 516 -10.71 18.29 -9.44
N TYR A 517 -11.53 18.23 -8.38
CA TYR A 517 -12.99 18.37 -8.48
C TYR A 517 -13.41 19.79 -8.92
N HIS A 518 -12.90 20.84 -8.29
CA HIS A 518 -13.17 22.23 -8.71
C HIS A 518 -12.76 22.46 -10.18
N ALA A 519 -11.57 22.00 -10.55
CA ALA A 519 -11.04 22.15 -11.89
C ALA A 519 -11.83 21.36 -12.95
N TRP A 520 -12.33 20.18 -12.61
CA TRP A 520 -13.29 19.47 -13.45
C TRP A 520 -14.61 20.25 -13.62
N ARG A 521 -15.16 20.84 -12.55
CA ARG A 521 -16.39 21.67 -12.65
C ARG A 521 -16.19 22.92 -13.52
N GLU A 522 -14.98 23.49 -13.58
CA GLU A 522 -14.68 24.60 -14.51
C GLU A 522 -14.44 24.11 -15.95
N LEU A 523 -13.89 22.90 -16.16
CA LEU A 523 -13.85 22.27 -17.48
C LEU A 523 -15.26 21.97 -18.01
N GLU A 524 -16.13 21.33 -17.22
CA GLU A 524 -17.47 20.91 -17.63
C GLU A 524 -18.33 22.09 -18.15
N LYS A 525 -18.18 23.28 -17.56
CA LYS A 525 -18.84 24.52 -18.02
C LYS A 525 -18.39 24.96 -19.41
N LYS A 526 -17.11 24.75 -19.76
CA LYS A 526 -16.49 25.21 -21.01
C LYS A 526 -16.52 24.12 -22.10
N PHE A 527 -16.48 22.86 -21.69
CA PHE A 527 -16.40 21.67 -22.54
C PHE A 527 -17.56 20.74 -22.18
N SER A 528 -18.65 20.86 -22.93
CA SER A 528 -19.90 20.13 -22.65
C SER A 528 -19.68 18.61 -22.67
N GLY A 529 -20.16 17.93 -21.63
CA GLY A 529 -20.05 16.48 -21.50
C GLY A 529 -18.68 15.94 -21.08
N VAL A 530 -17.77 16.79 -20.58
CA VAL A 530 -16.53 16.30 -19.92
C VAL A 530 -16.88 15.59 -18.62
N LYS A 531 -16.55 14.30 -18.58
CA LYS A 531 -16.60 13.46 -17.39
C LYS A 531 -15.19 13.24 -16.84
N ILE A 532 -15.12 12.76 -15.61
CA ILE A 532 -13.89 12.42 -14.92
C ILE A 532 -14.05 11.04 -14.24
N TYR A 533 -13.07 10.16 -14.48
CA TYR A 533 -13.07 8.78 -14.02
C TYR A 533 -11.82 8.53 -13.17
N THR A 534 -11.97 7.93 -12.00
CA THR A 534 -10.87 7.53 -11.10
C THR A 534 -10.46 6.08 -11.38
N LEU A 535 -9.15 5.78 -11.27
CA LEU A 535 -8.61 4.43 -11.35
C LEU A 535 -9.40 3.45 -10.45
N LYS A 536 -10.01 2.43 -11.07
CA LYS A 536 -11.06 1.60 -10.49
C LYS A 536 -10.52 0.54 -9.53
N SER A 537 -11.06 0.55 -8.32
CA SER A 537 -10.91 -0.55 -7.35
C SER A 537 -11.72 -1.78 -7.78
N LEU A 538 -11.12 -2.97 -7.71
CA LEU A 538 -11.93 -4.20 -7.70
C LEU A 538 -12.80 -4.19 -6.43
N ASP A 539 -14.11 -4.36 -6.63
CA ASP A 539 -15.20 -3.94 -5.73
C ASP A 539 -14.91 -4.03 -4.22
N GLY A 540 -15.04 -2.89 -3.54
CA GLY A 540 -14.94 -2.78 -2.09
C GLY A 540 -15.97 -3.61 -1.32
N GLN A 541 -17.11 -3.99 -1.90
CA GLN A 541 -18.02 -4.96 -1.27
C GLN A 541 -17.52 -6.41 -1.38
N ALA A 542 -16.92 -6.84 -2.49
CA ALA A 542 -16.21 -8.13 -2.56
C ALA A 542 -15.09 -8.20 -1.51
N PHE A 543 -14.39 -7.08 -1.28
CA PHE A 543 -13.41 -6.96 -0.20
C PHE A 543 -14.02 -7.07 1.21
N LEU A 544 -15.09 -6.31 1.50
CA LEU A 544 -15.79 -6.40 2.78
C LEU A 544 -16.37 -7.81 3.02
N ARG A 545 -16.87 -8.47 1.97
CA ARG A 545 -17.27 -9.89 2.01
C ARG A 545 -16.08 -10.80 2.37
N SER A 546 -14.89 -10.57 1.80
CA SER A 546 -13.66 -11.33 2.12
C SER A 546 -13.13 -11.12 3.55
N ILE A 547 -13.38 -9.95 4.17
CA ILE A 547 -13.05 -9.70 5.58
C ILE A 547 -14.07 -10.34 6.51
N LYS A 548 -15.37 -10.25 6.16
CA LYS A 548 -16.44 -10.92 6.92
C LYS A 548 -16.22 -12.44 6.93
N SER A 549 -15.85 -13.06 5.81
CA SER A 549 -15.52 -14.50 5.77
C SER A 549 -14.23 -14.84 6.51
N LYS A 550 -13.15 -14.04 6.40
CA LYS A 550 -11.89 -14.33 7.11
C LYS A 550 -11.95 -14.20 8.64
N LYS A 551 -13.03 -13.66 9.22
CA LYS A 551 -13.27 -13.71 10.67
C LYS A 551 -13.60 -15.11 11.20
N SER A 552 -14.09 -16.05 10.38
CA SER A 552 -14.39 -17.43 10.84
C SER A 552 -13.19 -18.37 10.84
N ILE A 553 -12.02 -17.94 10.33
CA ILE A 553 -10.83 -18.78 10.13
C ILE A 553 -9.66 -18.35 11.04
N GLN A 554 -9.95 -17.66 12.15
CA GLN A 554 -8.95 -17.33 13.17
C GLN A 554 -9.12 -18.21 14.43
N ASN A 555 -8.99 -19.52 14.24
CA ASN A 555 -8.50 -20.44 15.27
C ASN A 555 -7.78 -21.63 14.60
N ASN A 556 -6.69 -22.08 15.23
CA ASN A 556 -5.79 -23.19 14.91
C ASN A 556 -4.93 -23.15 13.62
N ASP A 557 -3.61 -23.16 13.89
CA ASP A 557 -2.50 -23.79 13.15
C ASP A 557 -1.93 -23.21 11.85
N ASN A 558 -0.64 -23.54 11.65
CA ASN A 558 0.30 -22.99 10.67
C ASN A 558 0.06 -23.45 9.22
N LYS A 559 -1.18 -23.35 8.72
CA LYS A 559 -1.49 -23.64 7.30
C LYS A 559 -1.25 -22.40 6.42
N PRO A 560 -0.70 -22.57 5.20
CA PRO A 560 -0.46 -21.44 4.30
C PRO A 560 -1.78 -20.74 3.92
N ILE A 561 -1.71 -19.42 3.76
CA ILE A 561 -2.89 -18.58 3.54
C ILE A 561 -3.48 -18.88 2.16
N LYS A 562 -4.57 -19.65 2.11
CA LYS A 562 -5.38 -19.76 0.90
C LYS A 562 -5.97 -18.39 0.53
N TYR A 563 -5.79 -18.00 -0.73
CA TYR A 563 -6.44 -16.86 -1.33
C TYR A 563 -7.93 -17.17 -1.57
N PRO A 564 -8.84 -16.17 -1.60
CA PRO A 564 -10.23 -16.40 -1.97
C PRO A 564 -10.34 -17.01 -3.38
N GLU A 565 -11.35 -17.85 -3.64
CA GLU A 565 -11.51 -18.51 -4.95
C GLU A 565 -11.51 -17.53 -6.12
N PHE A 566 -12.19 -16.38 -6.00
CA PHE A 566 -12.24 -15.35 -7.04
C PHE A 566 -10.88 -14.68 -7.35
N VAL A 567 -9.89 -14.80 -6.46
CA VAL A 567 -8.52 -14.29 -6.68
C VAL A 567 -7.65 -15.34 -7.38
N ARG A 568 -8.01 -16.62 -7.28
CA ARG A 568 -7.18 -17.76 -7.70
C ARG A 568 -6.90 -17.81 -9.21
N PRO A 569 -7.84 -17.46 -10.12
CA PRO A 569 -7.52 -17.33 -11.56
C PRO A 569 -6.54 -16.20 -11.89
N PHE A 570 -6.35 -15.23 -10.98
CA PHE A 570 -5.45 -14.07 -11.15
C PHE A 570 -4.12 -14.23 -10.39
N VAL A 571 -3.84 -15.45 -9.91
CA VAL A 571 -2.58 -15.85 -9.25
C VAL A 571 -2.13 -17.13 -9.92
N ASP A 572 -1.20 -17.04 -10.88
CA ASP A 572 -0.58 -18.24 -11.43
C ASP A 572 0.24 -18.94 -10.35
N GLU A 573 -0.22 -20.12 -9.91
CA GLU A 573 0.44 -20.92 -8.88
C GLU A 573 1.83 -21.45 -9.35
N LYS A 574 2.15 -21.37 -10.65
CA LYS A 574 3.48 -21.66 -11.22
C LYS A 574 4.42 -20.45 -11.21
N ILE A 575 3.92 -19.23 -11.43
CA ILE A 575 4.73 -17.99 -11.38
C ILE A 575 4.95 -17.54 -9.93
N ASN A 576 4.11 -17.99 -8.99
CA ASN A 576 4.30 -17.82 -7.54
C ASN A 576 5.46 -18.67 -6.98
N ILE A 577 6.57 -18.78 -7.73
CA ILE A 577 7.90 -19.10 -7.22
C ILE A 577 8.36 -17.92 -6.34
N LYS A 578 7.78 -17.85 -5.15
CA LYS A 578 8.64 -17.62 -3.99
C LYS A 578 9.72 -18.68 -4.07
N ASP A 579 10.96 -18.23 -4.06
CA ASP A 579 12.07 -19.11 -3.76
C ASP A 579 11.82 -19.67 -2.34
N ASN A 580 11.26 -20.88 -2.28
CA ASN A 580 10.75 -21.47 -1.05
C ASN A 580 11.87 -21.90 -0.10
N SER A 581 13.13 -21.69 -0.50
CA SER A 581 14.30 -21.70 0.39
C SER A 581 14.31 -20.53 1.37
N GLU A 582 13.82 -19.34 0.98
CA GLU A 582 14.07 -18.10 1.74
C GLU A 582 13.24 -18.01 3.02
N THR A 583 13.92 -18.19 4.16
CA THR A 583 13.36 -18.06 5.50
C THR A 583 12.93 -16.62 5.82
N VAL A 584 12.08 -16.49 6.85
CA VAL A 584 11.64 -15.19 7.36
C VAL A 584 12.80 -14.33 7.89
N GLN A 585 13.90 -14.96 8.34
CA GLN A 585 15.06 -14.24 8.86
C GLN A 585 16.00 -13.78 7.74
N GLU A 586 16.21 -14.58 6.69
CA GLU A 586 16.96 -14.16 5.50
C GLU A 586 16.30 -12.99 4.79
N ARG A 587 14.98 -13.05 4.57
CA ARG A 587 14.22 -11.94 3.98
C ARG A 587 14.37 -10.66 4.79
N ARG A 588 14.27 -10.76 6.13
CA ARG A 588 14.48 -9.60 7.02
C ARG A 588 15.91 -9.08 6.96
N SER A 589 16.91 -9.97 6.90
CA SER A 589 18.31 -9.58 6.76
C SER A 589 18.55 -8.82 5.45
N LYS A 590 17.94 -9.26 4.34
CA LYS A 590 17.95 -8.53 3.06
C LYS A 590 17.20 -7.19 3.13
N GLU A 591 16.04 -7.13 3.79
CA GLU A 591 15.32 -5.88 4.06
C GLU A 591 16.17 -4.88 4.86
N ILE A 592 16.88 -5.33 5.90
CA ILE A 592 17.77 -4.52 6.73
C ILE A 592 18.97 -3.99 5.91
N LEU A 593 19.64 -4.85 5.15
CA LEU A 593 20.74 -4.45 4.28
C LEU A 593 20.29 -3.48 3.20
N LYS A 594 19.10 -3.70 2.59
CA LYS A 594 18.54 -2.77 1.60
C LYS A 594 18.18 -1.41 2.20
N ILE A 595 17.72 -1.34 3.45
CA ILE A 595 17.53 -0.05 4.14
C ILE A 595 18.85 0.74 4.18
N LEU A 596 19.96 0.12 4.60
CA LEU A 596 21.26 0.77 4.68
C LEU A 596 21.81 1.19 3.31
N LEU A 597 21.74 0.31 2.30
CA LEU A 597 22.12 0.61 0.93
C LEU A 597 21.36 1.83 0.39
N ASN A 598 20.04 1.87 0.59
CA ASN A 598 19.16 2.98 0.20
C ASN A 598 19.24 4.21 1.13
N GLN A 599 20.15 4.26 2.11
CA GLN A 599 20.53 5.50 2.82
C GLN A 599 21.89 6.05 2.37
N VAL A 600 22.78 5.21 1.86
CA VAL A 600 24.12 5.63 1.39
C VAL A 600 24.12 5.97 -0.10
N PHE A 601 23.39 5.21 -0.92
CA PHE A 601 23.46 5.30 -2.38
C PHE A 601 22.18 5.87 -2.97
N LYS A 602 22.31 6.63 -4.06
CA LYS A 602 21.22 7.38 -4.72
C LYS A 602 20.56 6.57 -5.83
N SER A 603 21.28 5.60 -6.40
CA SER A 603 20.87 4.75 -7.53
C SER A 603 21.09 3.25 -7.26
N ASP A 604 20.31 2.39 -7.92
CA ASP A 604 20.53 0.93 -7.84
C ASP A 604 21.87 0.51 -8.52
N LEU A 605 22.47 1.36 -9.37
CA LEU A 605 23.80 1.11 -9.97
C LEU A 605 24.93 1.30 -8.95
N GLU A 606 24.96 2.42 -8.22
CA GLU A 606 25.91 2.63 -7.11
C GLU A 606 25.79 1.51 -6.06
N ILE A 607 24.55 1.09 -5.76
CA ILE A 607 24.29 -0.05 -4.86
C ILE A 607 24.93 -1.32 -5.40
N LYS A 608 24.74 -1.64 -6.68
CA LYS A 608 25.30 -2.83 -7.32
C LYS A 608 26.83 -2.79 -7.30
N ASP A 609 27.43 -1.70 -7.77
CA ASP A 609 28.89 -1.59 -7.89
C ASP A 609 29.56 -1.62 -6.51
N TYR A 610 28.93 -1.03 -5.48
CA TYR A 610 29.40 -1.19 -4.10
C TYR A 610 29.27 -2.64 -3.61
N VAL A 611 28.14 -3.32 -3.82
CA VAL A 611 27.96 -4.73 -3.43
C VAL A 611 28.94 -5.65 -4.16
N ASP A 612 29.17 -5.45 -5.46
CA ASP A 612 30.16 -6.19 -6.25
C ASP A 612 31.59 -5.93 -5.71
N SER A 613 31.92 -4.69 -5.34
CA SER A 613 33.19 -4.36 -4.67
C SER A 613 33.41 -5.08 -3.34
N GLN A 614 32.34 -5.56 -2.69
CA GLN A 614 32.37 -6.24 -1.39
C GLN A 614 32.21 -7.77 -1.49
N THR A 615 31.70 -8.28 -2.62
CA THR A 615 31.32 -9.71 -2.77
C THR A 615 32.11 -10.46 -3.84
N LEU A 616 32.66 -9.78 -4.85
CA LEU A 616 33.51 -10.43 -5.87
C LEU A 616 34.71 -11.14 -5.19
N PRO A 617 35.05 -12.40 -5.58
CA PRO A 617 36.01 -13.22 -4.84
C PRO A 617 37.37 -12.56 -4.61
N GLU A 618 37.88 -11.84 -5.61
CA GLU A 618 39.15 -11.11 -5.52
C GLU A 618 39.12 -9.94 -4.52
N ASN A 619 38.00 -9.23 -4.41
CA ASN A 619 37.86 -8.11 -3.48
C ASN A 619 37.56 -8.61 -2.07
N LYS A 620 36.73 -9.65 -1.94
CA LYS A 620 36.58 -10.42 -0.71
C LYS A 620 37.94 -10.91 -0.18
N ALA A 621 38.80 -11.46 -1.03
CA ALA A 621 40.13 -11.91 -0.61
C ALA A 621 41.02 -10.75 -0.10
N LYS A 622 41.00 -9.58 -0.77
CA LYS A 622 41.69 -8.35 -0.31
C LYS A 622 41.16 -7.90 1.07
N ILE A 623 39.84 -7.89 1.25
CA ILE A 623 39.18 -7.51 2.51
C ILE A 623 39.56 -8.49 3.64
N GLU A 624 39.49 -9.80 3.40
CA GLU A 624 39.86 -10.81 4.39
C GLU A 624 41.36 -10.77 4.75
N ALA A 625 42.26 -10.45 3.82
CA ALA A 625 43.68 -10.30 4.11
C ALA A 625 43.95 -9.13 5.06
N GLU A 626 43.34 -7.97 4.79
CA GLU A 626 43.44 -6.80 5.67
C GLU A 626 42.80 -7.05 7.03
N LEU A 627 41.62 -7.67 7.09
CA LEU A 627 40.99 -8.07 8.35
C LEU A 627 41.87 -9.03 9.18
N ARG A 628 42.61 -9.93 8.54
CA ARG A 628 43.62 -10.78 9.21
C ARG A 628 44.82 -9.97 9.71
N ARG A 629 45.23 -8.90 8.99
CA ARG A 629 46.27 -7.95 9.44
C ARG A 629 45.84 -7.23 10.72
N PHE A 630 44.60 -6.70 10.75
CA PHE A 630 44.03 -6.09 11.96
C PHE A 630 43.96 -7.09 13.11
N ALA A 631 43.41 -8.29 12.88
CA ALA A 631 43.30 -9.34 13.89
C ALA A 631 44.66 -9.80 14.45
N ALA A 632 45.73 -9.83 13.63
CA ALA A 632 47.08 -10.15 14.07
C ALA A 632 47.68 -9.04 14.95
N ARG A 633 47.59 -7.78 14.51
CA ARG A 633 48.08 -6.60 15.27
C ARG A 633 47.36 -6.45 16.61
N TYR A 634 46.05 -6.68 16.67
CA TYR A 634 45.32 -6.67 17.95
C TYR A 634 45.83 -7.73 18.94
N ARG A 635 46.12 -8.95 18.47
CA ARG A 635 46.66 -10.03 19.33
C ARG A 635 48.06 -9.70 19.86
N ASP A 636 48.90 -9.13 19.01
CA ASP A 636 50.24 -8.67 19.38
C ASP A 636 50.18 -7.56 20.44
N LEU A 637 49.33 -6.54 20.26
CA LEU A 637 49.09 -5.49 21.26
C LEU A 637 48.56 -6.06 22.60
N LYS A 638 47.54 -6.93 22.56
CA LYS A 638 46.97 -7.59 23.75
C LYS A 638 48.00 -8.50 24.46
N GLY A 639 48.90 -9.13 23.71
CA GLY A 639 49.99 -9.95 24.25
C GLY A 639 51.12 -9.14 24.90
N ARG A 640 51.46 -7.96 24.34
CA ARG A 640 52.54 -7.10 24.85
C ARG A 640 52.17 -6.32 26.10
N PHE A 641 50.92 -5.87 26.20
CA PHE A 641 50.48 -4.95 27.25
C PHE A 641 49.42 -5.52 28.21
N GLY A 642 48.98 -6.76 28.01
CA GLY A 642 47.99 -7.41 28.87
C GLY A 642 46.60 -6.77 28.79
N ALA A 643 45.91 -6.69 29.94
CA ALA A 643 44.61 -6.03 30.03
C ALA A 643 44.73 -4.49 30.01
N ASP A 644 45.82 -3.95 30.54
CA ASP A 644 46.05 -2.51 30.73
C ASP A 644 46.72 -1.85 29.50
N ALA A 645 46.35 -2.32 28.30
CA ALA A 645 46.92 -1.85 27.04
C ALA A 645 46.73 -0.34 26.87
N LYS A 646 47.84 0.40 26.66
CA LYS A 646 47.83 1.86 26.61
C LYS A 646 46.84 2.36 25.55
N ILE A 647 45.83 3.07 26.05
CA ILE A 647 44.65 3.55 25.32
C ILE A 647 45.02 4.11 23.95
N ASN A 648 46.01 5.01 23.86
CA ASN A 648 46.37 5.72 22.64
C ASN A 648 46.80 4.80 21.46
N GLU A 649 47.64 3.78 21.68
CA GLU A 649 48.05 2.86 20.60
C GLU A 649 46.89 1.95 20.15
N LEU A 650 46.01 1.60 21.09
CA LEU A 650 44.79 0.86 20.80
C LEU A 650 43.80 1.75 20.03
N ASP A 651 43.71 3.03 20.36
CA ASP A 651 42.80 3.99 19.72
C ASP A 651 43.23 4.37 18.30
N ASP A 652 44.51 4.59 18.03
CA ASP A 652 45.00 4.78 16.65
C ASP A 652 44.72 3.52 15.80
N HIS A 653 44.91 2.33 16.37
CA HIS A 653 44.55 1.08 15.73
C HIS A 653 43.03 0.95 15.51
N ASN A 654 42.21 1.32 16.51
CA ASN A 654 40.75 1.36 16.42
C ASN A 654 40.27 2.37 15.38
N ASN A 655 40.97 3.49 15.17
CA ASN A 655 40.64 4.52 14.19
C ASN A 655 41.01 4.12 12.75
N GLU A 656 42.12 3.39 12.57
CA GLU A 656 42.43 2.69 11.30
C GLU A 656 41.38 1.61 11.00
N TYR A 657 41.05 0.79 12.00
CA TYR A 657 40.13 -0.34 11.87
C TYR A 657 38.66 0.07 11.70
N ASN A 658 38.19 1.11 12.41
CA ASN A 658 36.89 1.75 12.20
C ASN A 658 36.77 2.16 10.73
N ARG A 659 37.67 3.00 10.21
CA ARG A 659 37.63 3.46 8.80
C ARG A 659 37.63 2.29 7.81
N PHE A 660 38.35 1.21 8.12
CA PHE A 660 38.32 -0.01 7.30
C PHE A 660 36.97 -0.74 7.34
N LEU A 661 36.39 -0.98 8.53
CA LEU A 661 35.09 -1.64 8.68
C LEU A 661 33.95 -0.78 8.12
N SER A 662 34.00 0.52 8.34
CA SER A 662 33.10 1.55 7.82
C SER A 662 33.10 1.57 6.29
N LYS A 663 34.26 1.48 5.63
CA LYS A 663 34.34 1.32 4.16
C LYS A 663 33.77 -0.02 3.69
N ASN A 664 33.97 -1.09 4.46
CA ASN A 664 33.62 -2.47 4.09
C ASN A 664 32.41 -3.01 4.88
N TRP A 665 31.44 -2.14 5.18
CA TRP A 665 30.35 -2.43 6.12
C TRP A 665 29.42 -3.54 5.63
N TYR A 666 29.20 -3.62 4.32
CA TYR A 666 28.35 -4.67 3.73
C TYR A 666 29.04 -6.04 3.83
N PHE A 667 30.35 -6.13 3.62
CA PHE A 667 31.10 -7.35 3.88
C PHE A 667 30.99 -7.78 5.35
N LEU A 668 31.21 -6.84 6.29
CA LEU A 668 31.09 -7.10 7.74
C LEU A 668 29.73 -7.72 8.09
N LEU A 669 28.63 -7.03 7.76
CA LEU A 669 27.28 -7.47 8.12
C LEU A 669 26.85 -8.77 7.42
N THR A 670 27.38 -9.07 6.23
CA THR A 670 27.10 -10.34 5.53
C THR A 670 28.03 -11.49 5.95
N ASN A 671 29.13 -11.24 6.65
CA ASN A 671 30.13 -12.26 7.03
C ASN A 671 30.35 -12.37 8.57
N LEU A 672 29.39 -11.94 9.40
CA LEU A 672 29.47 -11.92 10.87
C LEU A 672 29.89 -13.26 11.52
N HIS A 673 29.58 -14.39 10.91
CA HIS A 673 30.00 -15.74 11.36
C HIS A 673 31.52 -16.01 11.23
N ASN A 674 32.28 -15.09 10.62
CA ASN A 674 33.75 -15.11 10.51
C ASN A 674 34.44 -14.14 11.48
N PHE A 675 33.69 -13.53 12.41
CA PHE A 675 34.23 -12.69 13.47
C PHE A 675 34.04 -13.36 14.82
N ASP A 676 35.10 -13.34 15.62
CA ASP A 676 35.10 -13.63 17.05
C ASP A 676 34.88 -12.28 17.79
N PHE A 677 34.02 -12.28 18.81
CA PHE A 677 33.57 -11.07 19.51
C PHE A 677 34.11 -11.11 20.94
N ASN A 678 35.15 -10.30 21.19
CA ASN A 678 35.97 -10.44 22.40
C ASN A 678 35.62 -9.39 23.45
N PHE A 679 35.54 -9.77 24.72
CA PHE A 679 35.30 -8.80 25.80
C PHE A 679 36.46 -7.80 25.91
N ILE A 680 36.14 -6.50 25.97
CA ILE A 680 37.12 -5.44 26.24
C ILE A 680 36.76 -4.55 27.44
N ASP A 681 35.47 -4.26 27.68
CA ASP A 681 35.02 -3.47 28.84
C ASP A 681 33.52 -3.67 29.09
N TRP A 682 33.01 -3.21 30.24
CA TRP A 682 31.58 -2.97 30.42
C TRP A 682 31.16 -1.70 29.68
N PHE A 683 30.11 -1.79 28.87
CA PHE A 683 29.54 -0.62 28.22
C PHE A 683 28.91 0.31 29.26
N ARG A 684 29.34 1.57 29.21
CA ARG A 684 28.94 2.66 30.09
C ARG A 684 28.41 3.80 29.23
N LEU A 685 27.39 4.49 29.73
CA LEU A 685 26.99 5.78 29.18
C LEU A 685 28.17 6.76 29.42
N PRO A 686 28.53 7.63 28.45
CA PRO A 686 29.52 8.67 28.69
C PRO A 686 29.00 9.66 29.74
N GLU A 687 29.89 10.30 30.47
CA GLU A 687 29.50 11.41 31.34
C GLU A 687 29.06 12.60 30.49
N PHE A 688 27.94 13.22 30.86
CA PHE A 688 27.43 14.43 30.23
C PHE A 688 27.87 15.66 31.00
N HIS A 689 28.45 16.65 30.31
CA HIS A 689 28.96 17.90 30.87
C HIS A 689 28.59 19.07 29.94
N GLU A 690 27.54 19.83 30.26
CA GLU A 690 27.16 21.04 29.51
C GLU A 690 26.76 22.17 30.46
N GLY A 691 27.58 23.22 30.54
CA GLY A 691 27.37 24.34 31.47
C GLY A 691 27.29 23.85 32.92
N ASN A 692 26.13 24.04 33.56
CA ASN A 692 25.86 23.57 34.92
C ASN A 692 25.17 22.19 34.96
N LYS A 693 24.84 21.57 33.81
CA LYS A 693 24.34 20.19 33.76
C LYS A 693 25.53 19.22 33.78
N HIS A 694 25.55 18.36 34.79
CA HIS A 694 26.48 17.25 34.92
C HIS A 694 25.70 15.98 35.25
N ALA A 695 25.80 14.94 34.42
CA ALA A 695 25.16 13.64 34.67
C ALA A 695 26.10 12.46 34.39
N LYS A 696 26.06 11.45 35.25
CA LYS A 696 26.93 10.28 35.16
C LYS A 696 26.40 9.06 35.90
N HIS A 697 27.12 7.95 35.75
CA HIS A 697 26.83 6.72 36.48
C HIS A 697 26.99 6.87 38.00
N THR A 698 26.12 6.20 38.76
CA THR A 698 26.24 6.17 40.22
C THR A 698 27.45 5.37 40.66
N GLN A 699 28.12 5.80 41.73
CA GLN A 699 29.25 5.08 42.32
C GLN A 699 28.89 3.62 42.67
N LYS A 700 27.67 3.41 43.19
CA LYS A 700 27.07 2.10 43.47
C LYS A 700 27.02 1.18 42.25
N TYR A 701 26.74 1.71 41.06
CA TYR A 701 26.74 0.95 39.81
C TYR A 701 28.16 0.63 39.33
N LEU A 702 29.09 1.59 39.41
CA LEU A 702 30.50 1.39 39.03
C LEU A 702 31.17 0.31 39.91
N GLU A 703 30.98 0.36 41.23
CA GLU A 703 31.45 -0.67 42.16
C GLU A 703 30.79 -2.03 41.95
N LYS A 704 29.58 -2.07 41.40
CA LYS A 704 28.89 -3.31 41.05
C LYS A 704 29.46 -3.91 39.79
N LEU A 705 29.71 -3.11 38.73
CA LEU A 705 30.34 -3.54 37.48
C LEU A 705 31.69 -4.21 37.72
N GLN A 706 32.52 -3.66 38.62
CA GLN A 706 33.81 -4.26 39.01
C GLN A 706 33.70 -5.68 39.58
N ARG A 707 32.52 -6.08 40.07
CA ARG A 707 32.24 -7.40 40.67
C ARG A 707 31.46 -8.34 39.73
N VAL A 708 31.07 -7.89 38.54
CA VAL A 708 30.40 -8.75 37.54
C VAL A 708 31.47 -9.56 36.80
N LYS A 709 31.27 -10.88 36.67
CA LYS A 709 32.13 -11.72 35.81
C LYS A 709 32.08 -11.19 34.38
N GLN A 710 33.25 -10.89 33.80
CA GLN A 710 33.40 -10.53 32.39
C GLN A 710 32.70 -11.56 31.48
N TYR A 711 32.19 -11.11 30.33
CA TYR A 711 31.59 -12.04 29.37
C TYR A 711 32.66 -12.88 28.68
N GLU A 712 32.32 -14.13 28.39
CA GLU A 712 33.12 -15.00 27.53
C GLU A 712 33.03 -14.52 26.08
N ASP A 713 34.16 -14.57 25.38
CA ASP A 713 34.24 -14.29 23.94
C ASP A 713 33.29 -15.22 23.18
N PHE A 714 32.56 -14.68 22.20
CA PHE A 714 31.52 -15.42 21.47
C PHE A 714 31.63 -15.26 19.95
N ARG A 715 30.82 -16.01 19.22
CA ARG A 715 30.66 -15.92 17.76
C ARG A 715 29.20 -16.05 17.36
N PHE A 716 28.85 -15.58 16.18
CA PHE A 716 27.58 -15.95 15.55
C PHE A 716 27.73 -17.25 14.73
N ASN A 717 26.66 -18.03 14.63
CA ASN A 717 26.62 -19.23 13.80
C ASN A 717 26.34 -18.91 12.31
N ASP A 718 25.84 -17.71 12.04
CA ASP A 718 25.28 -17.23 10.78
C ASP A 718 25.39 -15.69 10.71
N SER A 719 25.03 -15.06 9.59
CA SER A 719 25.09 -13.59 9.42
C SER A 719 23.73 -12.88 9.47
N LEU A 720 22.62 -13.58 9.75
CA LEU A 720 21.28 -13.04 9.57
C LEU A 720 20.90 -12.02 10.65
N LEU A 721 20.38 -10.87 10.24
CA LEU A 721 20.06 -9.73 11.13
C LEU A 721 18.62 -9.81 11.65
N ASP A 722 18.41 -9.49 12.93
CA ASP A 722 17.12 -9.64 13.63
C ASP A 722 16.21 -8.41 13.55
N ASP A 723 16.77 -7.20 13.60
CA ASP A 723 16.01 -5.93 13.53
C ASP A 723 16.94 -4.75 13.17
N ILE A 724 16.35 -3.64 12.70
CA ILE A 724 17.01 -2.33 12.57
C ILE A 724 16.09 -1.21 13.08
N ARG A 725 16.65 -0.27 13.83
CA ARG A 725 15.93 0.93 14.31
C ARG A 725 16.76 2.18 14.11
N GLU A 726 16.12 3.23 13.60
CA GLU A 726 16.65 4.58 13.67
C GLU A 726 16.72 5.03 15.15
N SER A 727 17.80 5.69 15.54
CA SER A 727 18.03 6.29 16.85
C SER A 727 16.99 7.38 17.18
N ASP A 728 16.60 7.50 18.44
CA ASP A 728 15.75 8.63 18.88
C ASP A 728 16.49 9.97 18.84
N VAL A 729 17.83 9.94 18.94
CA VAL A 729 18.70 11.09 18.68
C VAL A 729 18.44 11.64 17.27
N SER A 730 18.61 10.82 16.23
CA SER A 730 18.42 11.26 14.84
C SER A 730 16.99 11.70 14.54
N LYS A 731 15.96 11.12 15.19
CA LYS A 731 14.56 11.56 15.02
C LYS A 731 14.33 12.99 15.51
N VAL A 732 14.97 13.39 16.60
CA VAL A 732 14.86 14.75 17.15
C VAL A 732 15.69 15.74 16.33
N HIS A 733 16.86 15.33 15.82
CA HIS A 733 17.74 16.17 15.01
C HIS A 733 17.39 16.24 13.50
N LYS A 734 16.22 15.74 13.04
CA LYS A 734 15.79 15.80 11.61
C LYS A 734 15.61 17.21 11.02
N THR A 735 15.74 18.26 11.83
CA THR A 735 15.77 19.66 11.38
C THR A 735 17.17 20.14 10.97
N THR A 736 18.21 19.35 11.25
CA THR A 736 19.61 19.56 10.88
C THR A 736 20.11 18.29 10.19
N ASN A 737 20.25 18.33 8.86
CA ASN A 737 20.29 17.21 7.89
C ASN A 737 21.40 16.14 8.06
N ASP A 738 22.20 16.18 9.12
CA ASP A 738 23.63 15.92 8.97
C ASP A 738 24.04 14.45 9.21
N ASN A 739 23.32 13.72 10.08
CA ASN A 739 23.61 12.31 10.40
C ASN A 739 22.37 11.50 10.80
N VAL A 740 22.24 10.28 10.26
CA VAL A 740 21.20 9.30 10.65
C VAL A 740 21.84 8.08 11.31
N GLU A 741 21.57 7.91 12.60
CA GLU A 741 22.08 6.77 13.38
C GLU A 741 21.08 5.62 13.38
N TYR A 742 21.59 4.42 13.18
CA TYR A 742 20.87 3.17 13.22
C TYR A 742 21.48 2.20 14.24
N PHE A 743 20.61 1.50 14.95
CA PHE A 743 20.94 0.36 15.78
C PHE A 743 20.45 -0.91 15.10
N ILE A 744 21.37 -1.79 14.73
CA ILE A 744 21.11 -3.10 14.13
C ILE A 744 21.25 -4.15 15.23
N VAL A 745 20.36 -5.13 15.28
CA VAL A 745 20.39 -6.20 16.30
C VAL A 745 20.58 -7.58 15.69
N LYS A 746 21.34 -8.42 16.39
CA LYS A 746 21.41 -9.87 16.19
C LYS A 746 21.63 -10.56 17.53
N ASN A 747 20.75 -11.48 17.96
CA ASN A 747 20.90 -12.26 19.20
C ASN A 747 21.28 -11.43 20.45
N ASN A 748 20.58 -10.31 20.70
CA ASN A 748 20.84 -9.36 21.80
C ASN A 748 22.21 -8.64 21.76
N VAL A 749 22.91 -8.72 20.65
CA VAL A 749 24.05 -7.87 20.30
C VAL A 749 23.55 -6.71 19.45
N MET A 750 23.99 -5.50 19.76
CA MET A 750 23.60 -4.27 19.10
C MET A 750 24.81 -3.60 18.44
N PHE A 751 24.74 -3.41 17.13
CA PHE A 751 25.70 -2.65 16.33
C PHE A 751 25.22 -1.20 16.25
N TRP A 752 26.10 -0.24 16.49
CA TRP A 752 25.84 1.18 16.27
C TRP A 752 26.42 1.58 14.92
N VAL A 753 25.55 2.11 14.05
CA VAL A 753 25.87 2.54 12.68
C VAL A 753 25.44 3.99 12.52
N ARG A 754 26.22 4.80 11.81
CA ARG A 754 25.87 6.21 11.49
C ARG A 754 26.01 6.44 9.99
N VAL A 755 24.99 7.02 9.36
CA VAL A 755 25.01 7.43 7.96
C VAL A 755 25.21 8.93 7.86
N TYR A 756 26.19 9.36 7.06
CA TYR A 756 26.60 10.75 6.87
C TYR A 756 26.02 11.33 5.59
N ALA A 757 25.54 12.58 5.63
CA ALA A 757 25.15 13.33 4.44
C ALA A 757 26.34 14.10 3.82
N GLU A 758 26.55 13.89 2.51
CA GLU A 758 27.58 14.53 1.66
C GLU A 758 27.66 16.06 1.78
N ALA A 759 26.52 16.72 1.99
CA ALA A 759 26.41 18.18 1.98
C ALA A 759 27.04 18.89 3.20
N ILE A 760 27.53 18.16 4.21
CA ILE A 760 28.09 18.73 5.45
C ILE A 760 29.51 18.19 5.76
N SER A 761 29.80 16.93 5.44
CA SER A 761 31.10 16.30 5.74
C SER A 761 32.25 16.80 4.85
N GLY A 762 31.96 17.28 3.64
CA GLY A 762 32.99 17.48 2.60
C GLY A 762 33.58 16.15 2.09
N HIS A 763 32.88 15.04 2.32
CA HIS A 763 33.25 13.67 1.97
C HIS A 763 32.02 12.98 1.36
N ASP A 764 32.25 11.90 0.60
CA ASP A 764 31.18 11.12 -0.02
C ASP A 764 30.15 10.60 1.01
N VAL A 765 28.91 10.33 0.57
CA VAL A 765 27.89 9.70 1.42
C VAL A 765 28.44 8.37 1.94
N GLY A 766 28.35 8.14 3.24
CA GLY A 766 29.06 7.01 3.87
C GLY A 766 28.42 6.50 5.15
N ILE A 767 28.91 5.34 5.60
CA ILE A 767 28.55 4.70 6.86
C ILE A 767 29.78 4.66 7.77
N GLU A 768 29.61 5.02 9.04
CA GLU A 768 30.48 4.61 10.14
C GLU A 768 29.89 3.36 10.82
N ILE A 769 30.74 2.36 11.06
CA ILE A 769 30.49 1.27 12.01
C ILE A 769 31.66 1.20 12.99
N LEU A 770 31.34 1.33 14.28
CA LEU A 770 32.32 1.21 15.36
C LEU A 770 32.92 -0.22 15.38
N PRO A 771 34.22 -0.39 15.71
CA PRO A 771 34.87 -1.71 15.71
C PRO A 771 34.40 -2.64 16.84
N TYR A 772 33.50 -2.16 17.69
CA TYR A 772 32.91 -2.88 18.81
C TYR A 772 31.38 -2.83 18.77
N VAL A 773 30.75 -3.80 19.42
CA VAL A 773 29.30 -3.92 19.59
C VAL A 773 28.92 -3.92 21.06
N ILE A 774 27.64 -3.68 21.35
CA ILE A 774 27.08 -3.72 22.71
C ILE A 774 26.31 -5.03 22.88
N GLN A 775 26.80 -5.95 23.70
CA GLN A 775 26.15 -7.23 23.98
C GLN A 775 25.37 -7.19 25.29
N PHE A 776 24.10 -7.59 25.25
CA PHE A 776 23.25 -7.81 26.42
C PHE A 776 23.05 -9.32 26.65
N LYS A 777 23.18 -9.77 27.91
CA LYS A 777 22.96 -11.17 28.32
C LYS A 777 21.82 -11.23 29.35
N PRO A 778 20.54 -11.21 28.89
CA PRO A 778 19.38 -11.22 29.78
C PRO A 778 19.31 -12.49 30.63
N LYS A 779 18.66 -12.40 31.79
CA LYS A 779 18.47 -13.53 32.71
C LYS A 779 17.56 -14.63 32.14
N ASP A 780 16.51 -14.24 31.41
CA ASP A 780 15.77 -15.16 30.54
C ASP A 780 16.39 -15.11 29.15
N VAL A 781 16.96 -16.23 28.71
CA VAL A 781 17.60 -16.37 27.39
C VAL A 781 16.65 -16.14 26.20
N ARG A 782 15.33 -16.15 26.43
CA ARG A 782 14.29 -15.86 25.43
C ARG A 782 13.95 -14.36 25.34
N ALA A 783 14.35 -13.54 26.32
CA ALA A 783 14.11 -12.11 26.29
C ALA A 783 14.93 -11.48 25.15
N LYS A 784 14.28 -10.65 24.32
CA LYS A 784 14.94 -9.85 23.29
C LYS A 784 15.08 -8.41 23.75
N ILE A 785 16.20 -7.76 23.45
CA ILE A 785 16.42 -6.35 23.77
C ILE A 785 15.40 -5.45 23.07
N SER A 786 14.75 -4.57 23.83
CA SER A 786 13.85 -3.55 23.28
C SER A 786 14.66 -2.32 22.87
N VAL A 787 15.13 -2.32 21.61
CA VAL A 787 15.91 -1.22 21.05
C VAL A 787 15.24 0.14 21.29
N PRO A 788 13.93 0.36 21.04
CA PRO A 788 13.29 1.67 21.28
C PRO A 788 13.35 2.16 22.73
N ILE A 789 13.47 1.26 23.71
CA ILE A 789 13.63 1.65 25.12
C ILE A 789 15.08 2.05 25.37
N ILE A 790 16.04 1.29 24.84
CA ILE A 790 17.48 1.56 24.97
C ILE A 790 17.85 2.87 24.25
N THR A 791 17.34 3.12 23.04
CA THR A 791 17.62 4.34 22.27
C THR A 791 17.00 5.59 22.90
N ASN A 792 15.82 5.49 23.51
CA ASN A 792 15.22 6.59 24.25
C ASN A 792 16.02 6.92 25.53
N VAL A 793 16.49 5.91 26.27
CA VAL A 793 17.39 6.08 27.42
C VAL A 793 18.71 6.72 26.98
N PHE A 794 19.33 6.23 25.91
CA PHE A 794 20.56 6.81 25.34
C PHE A 794 20.35 8.25 24.91
N HIS A 795 19.26 8.58 24.21
CA HIS A 795 18.96 9.96 23.79
C HIS A 795 18.86 10.91 24.99
N LEU A 796 18.13 10.53 26.04
CA LEU A 796 17.88 11.40 27.19
C LEU A 796 19.11 11.52 28.11
N SER A 797 19.94 10.48 28.22
CA SER A 797 21.25 10.56 28.88
C SER A 797 22.29 11.36 28.07
N PHE A 798 22.44 11.09 26.77
CA PHE A 798 23.55 11.64 25.95
C PHE A 798 23.29 13.05 25.44
N ILE A 799 22.04 13.42 25.13
CA ILE A 799 21.70 14.70 24.49
C ILE A 799 21.12 15.69 25.49
N HIS A 800 20.34 15.22 26.46
CA HIS A 800 19.68 16.10 27.44
C HIS A 800 20.38 16.12 28.80
N GLY A 801 21.32 15.21 29.06
CA GLY A 801 22.06 15.16 30.34
C GLY A 801 21.18 14.82 31.54
N ASP A 802 20.11 14.06 31.34
CA ASP A 802 19.14 13.76 32.39
C ASP A 802 19.64 12.59 33.29
N GLN A 803 20.09 12.92 34.50
CA GLN A 803 20.57 11.95 35.50
C GLN A 803 19.60 10.79 35.75
N GLN A 804 18.29 11.05 35.75
CA GLN A 804 17.23 10.04 35.88
C GLN A 804 17.31 8.91 34.82
N TYR A 805 17.86 9.17 33.63
CA TYR A 805 18.02 8.13 32.60
C TYR A 805 19.30 7.31 32.75
N TYR A 806 20.33 7.84 33.42
CA TYR A 806 21.43 7.01 33.91
C TYR A 806 20.91 6.03 34.96
N GLU A 807 20.10 6.49 35.92
CA GLU A 807 19.47 5.63 36.93
C GLU A 807 18.52 4.58 36.32
N VAL A 808 17.72 4.94 35.31
CA VAL A 808 16.89 4.00 34.55
C VAL A 808 17.74 2.96 33.80
N PHE A 809 18.88 3.34 33.24
CA PHE A 809 19.82 2.40 32.64
C PHE A 809 20.37 1.41 33.67
N GLU A 810 20.83 1.93 34.81
CA GLU A 810 21.43 1.14 35.89
C GLU A 810 20.43 0.15 36.50
N ASP A 811 19.29 0.62 36.99
CA ASP A 811 18.35 -0.19 37.77
C ASP A 811 17.30 -0.92 36.91
N LYS A 812 16.96 -0.45 35.70
CA LYS A 812 15.94 -1.09 34.84
C LYS A 812 16.54 -1.81 33.65
N ILE A 813 17.39 -1.16 32.86
CA ILE A 813 17.99 -1.78 31.66
C ILE A 813 18.91 -2.95 32.06
N THR A 814 19.82 -2.76 33.03
CA THR A 814 20.72 -3.88 33.42
C THR A 814 20.02 -4.99 34.21
N ALA A 815 18.93 -4.68 34.93
CA ALA A 815 18.13 -5.68 35.62
C ALA A 815 17.35 -6.58 34.65
N GLN A 816 16.83 -6.01 33.55
CA GLN A 816 16.07 -6.73 32.53
C GLN A 816 16.98 -7.46 31.52
N TYR A 817 18.02 -6.80 31.02
CA TYR A 817 18.83 -7.27 29.89
C TYR A 817 20.26 -7.70 30.27
N GLY A 818 20.63 -7.64 31.55
CA GLY A 818 22.00 -7.86 32.01
C GLY A 818 22.89 -6.65 31.81
N TYR A 819 24.09 -6.68 32.40
CA TYR A 819 25.08 -5.61 32.25
C TYR A 819 25.58 -5.59 30.79
N PRO A 820 25.46 -4.49 30.05
CA PRO A 820 25.89 -4.48 28.66
C PRO A 820 27.41 -4.51 28.58
N ALA A 821 27.95 -5.43 27.78
CA ALA A 821 29.38 -5.54 27.52
C ALA A 821 29.76 -4.87 26.20
N LYS A 822 30.93 -4.22 26.18
CA LYS A 822 31.58 -3.70 24.99
C LYS A 822 32.46 -4.83 24.42
N MET A 823 32.08 -5.35 23.25
CA MET A 823 32.71 -6.52 22.64
C MET A 823 33.37 -6.12 21.32
N LEU A 824 34.69 -6.30 21.20
CA LEU A 824 35.45 -5.93 20.01
C LEU A 824 35.35 -7.01 18.92
N MET A 825 35.10 -6.60 17.68
CA MET A 825 34.96 -7.51 16.53
C MET A 825 36.32 -7.86 15.96
N ILE A 826 36.77 -9.12 16.09
CA ILE A 826 38.06 -9.60 15.58
C ILE A 826 37.82 -10.64 14.49
N TYR A 827 38.31 -10.40 13.29
CA TYR A 827 38.16 -11.37 12.20
C TYR A 827 38.97 -12.65 12.48
N ARG A 828 38.33 -13.79 12.27
CA ARG A 828 38.90 -15.11 12.55
C ARG A 828 39.98 -15.44 11.54
N SER A 829 41.23 -15.53 12.00
CA SER A 829 42.29 -16.19 11.24
C SER A 829 41.85 -17.63 10.97
N ALA A 830 41.82 -18.03 9.69
CA ALA A 830 41.46 -19.40 9.31
C ALA A 830 42.25 -20.43 10.15
N LYS A 831 41.57 -21.48 10.61
CA LYS A 831 42.27 -22.63 11.19
C LYS A 831 43.24 -23.18 10.15
N LYS A 832 44.47 -23.46 10.59
CA LYS A 832 45.31 -24.47 9.94
C LYS A 832 44.71 -25.85 10.20
#